data_AF-A0A072UA68-F1
#
_entry.id   AF-A0A072UA68-F1
#
_cell.length_a   1.000
_cell.length_b   1.000
_cell.length_c   1.000
_cell.angle_alpha   90.00
_cell.angle_beta   90.00
_cell.angle_gamma   90.00
#
_symmetry.space_group_name_H-M   'P 1'
#
loop_
_entity.id
_entity.type
_entity.pdbx_description
1 polymer ?
#
loop_
_entity_poly.entity_id
_entity_poly.type
_entity_poly.pdbx_seq_one_letter_code
_entity_poly.pdbx_strand_id
1 'polypeptide(L)'
;MHSNWGKLHNKQIGNYVPPLQFRYKTINQQKNSTVERLRIIEVFIWNETSIYWRSGPWNGGVFTGIQTMTAAYFFSFQGGDDGEGNINIYYTVENDEDFVIFHLNSQGKLEATQWYDEKKEVIVTWTSQDLECDVYGICGAFASCSSLFSPICICLRGFEPRNIQEWNGHNWTGGCVRRTTLQCSRDNNKTTRRKEDAFLKLQTVKVPAFAEALAVTPDICRSLCLENCSCLAYSHDSVIGCMSWTGKLLDIQQLESGGLDLYVCTAYAELDRGRNKTLIIVSTVIIGTLVIVICAYILWRRTKNHPARKKNNKAFQQFNKGGSPNVSPSDNVIGEMSQVKLQELLIFDFEKLATATNNFHLSNKLGQGGFGIVYKGKLQDGQEIAVKRLSRASGQGLEEFMNEVVVLCKLQHRNLVKLLGCCIEGDEKMLMYEYMPNKSLDAFIFDPSKNKLLDWRTRYNITEGIARGLLYLHRDSRLRIIHRDLKASNVLLDEELNPKISDFGMARIFGGGDNQVNTSRIVGTYGYLSMQGLFSEKSDVFSFGVLVLEIVSGRRNSSFYDNEHALSLVGFVWIQWREGNILSLIDPEIYDHSHDKNISRCLHIGLLCVQESAVDRPNMATVISMLNNEVASLPPPSQPAFILRQYMLNSKSPEENQIVCSINNVSITDLCDTITSSQFIKDPETLISKDGNFTLGFFSRRNSTNRNVGIWWKSQSTIMWVENRNQPLNDSNGNFTISEDGNLAILNGQKRVIWSSNVSNIATNTSSQFSDFGNLVLLDITTGNILWQIIQQPSINKLLQPSMKLSINKRTGKSVKLKSWKSPFDRSTDNFSCSTVERLRIIEVFIWNETHIYWRIGPWNGGVFTGIQTMTAAYFFSFQGRDDGEGNINIYIIG
;
A
#
# COMPACT_ATOMS: atom_id res chain seq x y z
N MET A 1 42.20 -5.88 30.20
CA MET A 1 41.48 -5.81 31.48
C MET A 1 40.58 -4.59 31.43
N HIS A 2 39.31 -4.80 31.06
CA HIS A 2 38.13 -4.67 31.94
C HIS A 2 37.73 -3.20 32.19
N SER A 3 36.66 -2.70 31.54
CA SER A 3 35.23 -2.82 31.92
C SER A 3 34.81 -1.55 32.74
N ASN A 4 33.63 -0.92 32.69
CA ASN A 4 32.36 -1.13 31.98
C ASN A 4 31.38 0.05 32.32
N TRP A 5 30.30 0.23 31.52
CA TRP A 5 29.05 1.04 31.68
C TRP A 5 29.07 2.57 31.41
N GLY A 6 28.13 3.21 30.68
CA GLY A 6 26.94 2.76 29.91
C GLY A 6 25.97 3.90 29.50
N LYS A 7 25.11 3.62 28.49
CA LYS A 7 23.81 4.27 28.05
C LYS A 7 23.89 5.58 27.21
N LEU A 8 23.15 5.83 26.11
CA LEU A 8 21.78 5.49 25.67
C LEU A 8 21.56 5.62 24.11
N HIS A 9 20.72 4.71 23.57
CA HIS A 9 19.81 4.69 22.37
C HIS A 9 20.04 5.46 21.03
N ASN A 10 19.93 4.72 19.91
CA ASN A 10 19.29 5.09 18.62
C ASN A 10 18.99 3.77 17.85
N LYS A 11 17.76 3.27 17.64
CA LYS A 11 16.53 3.73 16.94
C LYS A 11 16.71 3.86 15.40
N GLN A 12 16.22 2.83 14.71
CA GLN A 12 15.95 2.69 13.27
C GLN A 12 15.05 3.82 12.73
N ILE A 13 15.14 4.14 11.43
CA ILE A 13 14.11 4.55 10.43
C ILE A 13 14.89 4.75 9.10
N GLY A 14 14.60 4.20 7.91
CA GLY A 14 13.34 3.74 7.32
C GLY A 14 12.92 4.73 6.20
N ASN A 15 13.41 4.56 4.97
CA ASN A 15 13.14 5.44 3.82
C ASN A 15 11.68 5.30 3.33
N TYR A 16 10.92 6.41 3.29
CA TYR A 16 9.51 6.52 2.83
C TYR A 16 9.42 7.38 1.56
N VAL A 17 8.68 6.97 0.52
CA VAL A 17 8.33 7.80 -0.67
C VAL A 17 7.30 8.84 -0.27
N PRO A 18 7.48 10.11 -0.67
CA PRO A 18 6.63 11.17 -0.20
C PRO A 18 5.24 11.05 -0.82
N PRO A 19 4.22 11.17 0.01
CA PRO A 19 2.87 10.90 -0.41
C PRO A 19 2.05 12.21 -0.55
N LEU A 20 0.99 12.20 -1.36
CA LEU A 20 0.18 13.39 -1.67
C LEU A 20 -0.51 13.94 -0.42
N GLN A 21 -0.11 15.12 0.08
CA GLN A 21 -0.63 15.71 1.31
C GLN A 21 -1.76 16.69 1.08
N PHE A 22 -2.89 16.47 1.77
CA PHE A 22 -3.93 17.48 1.97
C PHE A 22 -3.68 18.22 3.30
N ARG A 23 -3.63 19.56 3.30
CA ARG A 23 -3.51 20.37 4.53
C ARG A 23 -4.89 20.72 5.10
N TYR A 24 -5.09 20.46 6.39
CA TYR A 24 -6.28 20.90 7.13
C TYR A 24 -5.91 21.74 8.35
N LYS A 25 -6.84 22.62 8.76
CA LYS A 25 -6.70 23.48 9.94
C LYS A 25 -7.58 22.92 11.06
N THR A 26 -6.98 22.49 12.16
CA THR A 26 -7.70 22.00 13.34
C THR A 26 -8.33 23.18 14.10
N ILE A 27 -9.61 23.09 14.43
CA ILE A 27 -10.30 24.06 15.30
C ILE A 27 -10.02 23.65 16.75
N ASN A 28 -9.13 24.37 17.44
CA ASN A 28 -8.90 24.20 18.87
C ASN A 28 -10.14 24.67 19.66
N GLN A 29 -10.86 23.75 20.29
CA GLN A 29 -11.70 24.09 21.45
C GLN A 29 -10.85 23.92 22.72
N GLN A 30 -10.36 25.04 23.26
CA GLN A 30 -9.74 25.05 24.58
C GLN A 30 -10.77 24.70 25.66
N LYS A 31 -10.48 23.66 26.47
CA LYS A 31 -10.96 23.57 27.85
C LYS A 31 -9.96 22.80 28.71
N ASN A 32 -9.52 23.44 29.79
CA ASN A 32 -8.61 22.93 30.81
C ASN A 32 -9.17 21.65 31.47
N SER A 33 -8.52 20.51 31.26
CA SER A 33 -8.49 19.39 32.19
C SER A 33 -7.29 18.51 31.87
N THR A 34 -6.60 18.00 32.89
CA THR A 34 -5.38 17.17 32.85
C THR A 34 -5.57 15.77 32.24
N VAL A 35 -6.53 15.60 31.33
CA VAL A 35 -6.80 14.35 30.62
C VAL A 35 -6.27 14.50 29.20
N GLU A 36 -5.35 13.61 28.81
CA GLU A 36 -4.74 13.59 27.48
C GLU A 36 -5.80 13.18 26.44
N ARG A 37 -6.42 14.18 25.79
CA ARG A 37 -7.44 13.99 24.75
C ARG A 37 -6.77 13.68 23.41
N LEU A 38 -7.21 12.62 22.74
CA LEU A 38 -6.67 12.24 21.43
C LEU A 38 -7.18 13.20 20.33
N ARG A 39 -6.32 13.50 19.35
CA ARG A 39 -6.70 14.28 18.17
C ARG A 39 -7.36 13.35 17.14
N ILE A 40 -8.61 13.63 16.79
CA ILE A 40 -9.33 12.91 15.73
C ILE A 40 -9.08 13.64 14.41
N ILE A 41 -8.69 12.88 13.39
CA ILE A 41 -8.40 13.41 12.07
C ILE A 41 -9.63 13.22 11.18
N GLU A 42 -10.09 14.30 10.55
CA GLU A 42 -11.23 14.32 9.63
C GLU A 42 -10.96 15.28 8.47
N VAL A 43 -11.56 15.01 7.31
CA VAL A 43 -11.51 15.88 6.12
C VAL A 43 -12.84 16.60 5.99
N PHE A 44 -12.77 17.90 5.68
CA PHE A 44 -13.92 18.76 5.46
C PHE A 44 -13.79 19.50 4.14
N ILE A 45 -14.92 19.64 3.44
CA ILE A 45 -15.06 20.59 2.33
C ILE A 45 -15.93 21.73 2.84
N TRP A 46 -15.48 22.96 2.60
CA TRP A 46 -16.14 24.18 3.02
C TRP A 46 -16.73 24.89 1.81
N ASN A 47 -17.95 25.38 1.98
CA ASN A 47 -18.51 26.40 1.11
C ASN A 47 -18.45 27.72 1.88
N GLU A 48 -17.46 28.55 1.55
CA GLU A 48 -17.08 29.77 2.30
C GLU A 48 -16.81 29.48 3.78
N THR A 49 -17.80 29.74 4.65
CA THR A 49 -17.72 29.57 6.11
C THR A 49 -18.53 28.38 6.63
N SER A 50 -19.32 27.74 5.77
CA SER A 50 -20.20 26.63 6.12
C SER A 50 -19.58 25.29 5.70
N ILE A 51 -19.67 24.29 6.56
CA ILE A 51 -19.23 22.93 6.21
C ILE A 51 -20.22 22.37 5.19
N TYR A 52 -19.70 21.88 4.08
CA TYR A 52 -20.47 21.34 2.97
C TYR A 52 -20.40 19.80 2.93
N TRP A 53 -19.24 19.22 3.22
CA TRP A 53 -19.04 17.77 3.27
C TRP A 53 -18.01 17.37 4.33
N ARG A 54 -18.07 16.12 4.81
CA ARG A 54 -17.15 15.57 5.80
C ARG A 54 -16.88 14.08 5.59
N SER A 55 -15.63 13.65 5.77
CA SER A 55 -15.21 12.24 5.60
C SER A 55 -15.58 11.30 6.76
N GLY A 56 -15.80 11.84 7.95
CA GLY A 56 -15.80 11.05 9.20
C GLY A 56 -14.40 10.78 9.75
N PRO A 57 -14.29 10.21 10.97
CA PRO A 57 -13.02 9.94 11.65
C PRO A 57 -12.08 9.00 10.86
N TRP A 58 -10.79 9.34 10.83
CA TRP A 58 -9.69 8.50 10.36
C TRP A 58 -9.25 7.52 11.44
N ASN A 59 -9.23 6.22 11.13
CA ASN A 59 -8.83 5.17 12.07
C ASN A 59 -7.45 4.55 11.76
N GLY A 60 -6.58 5.25 11.02
CA GLY A 60 -5.25 4.73 10.67
C GLY A 60 -5.20 3.92 9.37
N GLY A 61 -6.35 3.61 8.76
CA GLY A 61 -6.40 2.97 7.44
C GLY A 61 -7.50 3.50 6.52
N VAL A 62 -8.67 3.88 7.07
CA VAL A 62 -9.77 4.44 6.28
C VAL A 62 -10.45 5.61 6.99
N PHE A 63 -11.13 6.46 6.23
CA PHE A 63 -12.12 7.37 6.80
C PHE A 63 -13.43 6.62 7.00
N THR A 64 -13.82 6.47 8.26
CA THR A 64 -14.95 5.62 8.67
C THR A 64 -16.30 6.08 8.13
N GLY A 65 -16.42 7.33 7.68
CA GLY A 65 -17.65 7.88 7.11
C GLY A 65 -17.77 7.79 5.59
N ILE A 66 -16.80 7.19 4.88
CA ILE A 66 -16.83 7.02 3.42
C ILE A 66 -17.14 5.56 3.09
N GLN A 67 -18.35 5.29 2.58
CA GLN A 67 -18.86 3.93 2.34
C GLN A 67 -17.97 3.10 1.38
N THR A 68 -17.35 3.73 0.40
CA THR A 68 -16.49 3.08 -0.61
C THR A 68 -15.06 2.82 -0.14
N MET A 69 -14.62 3.45 0.96
CA MET A 69 -13.28 3.21 1.52
C MET A 69 -13.28 1.92 2.34
N THR A 70 -12.98 0.80 1.67
CA THR A 70 -12.68 -0.47 2.33
C THR A 70 -11.17 -0.70 2.33
N ALA A 71 -10.63 -1.27 3.41
CA ALA A 71 -9.19 -1.53 3.57
C ALA A 71 -8.61 -2.48 2.49
N ALA A 72 -9.45 -3.09 1.67
CA ALA A 72 -9.07 -4.02 0.61
C ALA A 72 -9.05 -3.40 -0.81
N TYR A 73 -9.52 -2.16 -1.02
CA TYR A 73 -9.84 -1.68 -2.38
C TYR A 73 -9.44 -0.25 -2.75
N PHE A 74 -8.80 0.54 -1.89
CA PHE A 74 -8.41 1.91 -2.27
C PHE A 74 -6.99 2.26 -1.81
N PHE A 75 -6.27 3.00 -2.66
CA PHE A 75 -4.90 3.52 -2.54
C PHE A 75 -4.47 3.60 -1.10
N SER A 76 -3.36 2.96 -0.75
CA SER A 76 -2.83 2.82 0.62
C SER A 76 -2.69 4.18 1.31
N PHE A 77 -3.82 4.71 1.82
CA PHE A 77 -3.89 5.96 2.53
C PHE A 77 -3.28 5.70 3.89
N GLN A 78 -2.27 6.48 4.23
CA GLN A 78 -1.60 6.46 5.51
C GLN A 78 -1.59 7.87 6.05
N GLY A 79 -1.50 7.99 7.37
CA GLY A 79 -1.48 9.29 7.98
C GLY A 79 -1.49 9.26 9.49
N GLY A 80 -1.01 10.34 10.09
CA GLY A 80 -0.85 10.48 11.54
C GLY A 80 -0.21 11.81 11.93
N ASP A 81 -0.11 12.02 13.24
CA ASP A 81 0.66 13.12 13.82
C ASP A 81 2.15 12.79 13.67
N ASP A 82 2.94 13.71 13.13
CA ASP A 82 4.38 13.54 12.96
C ASP A 82 5.18 13.75 14.27
N GLY A 83 4.49 14.03 15.38
CA GLY A 83 5.10 14.27 16.69
C GLY A 83 5.63 15.69 16.86
N GLU A 84 5.62 16.50 15.80
CA GLU A 84 5.94 17.92 15.82
C GLU A 84 4.66 18.78 15.77
N GLY A 85 3.50 18.12 15.79
CA GLY A 85 2.18 18.74 15.84
C GLY A 85 1.54 18.93 14.46
N ASN A 86 2.14 18.43 13.38
CA ASN A 86 1.49 18.39 12.07
C ASN A 86 0.83 17.03 11.84
N ILE A 87 -0.34 17.08 11.20
CA ILE A 87 -1.11 15.89 10.86
C ILE A 87 -1.02 15.70 9.35
N ASN A 88 -0.48 14.57 8.93
CA ASN A 88 -0.28 14.24 7.52
C ASN A 88 -1.22 13.10 7.13
N ILE A 89 -1.91 13.22 5.99
CA ILE A 89 -2.69 12.14 5.39
C ILE A 89 -2.34 12.10 3.92
N TYR A 90 -2.13 10.90 3.42
CA TYR A 90 -1.49 10.72 2.15
C TYR A 90 -1.75 9.34 1.59
N TYR A 91 -1.62 9.11 0.29
CA TYR A 91 -1.72 7.77 -0.29
C TYR A 91 -0.45 7.38 -1.01
N THR A 92 -0.14 6.08 -0.99
CA THR A 92 0.96 5.51 -1.77
C THR A 92 0.40 4.73 -2.95
N VAL A 93 1.10 4.80 -4.09
CA VAL A 93 0.76 4.07 -5.31
C VAL A 93 1.85 3.02 -5.52
N GLU A 94 1.47 1.76 -5.74
CA GLU A 94 2.42 0.64 -5.88
C GLU A 94 2.84 0.39 -7.35
N ASN A 95 2.07 0.84 -8.35
CA ASN A 95 2.35 0.73 -9.79
C ASN A 95 2.02 2.03 -10.56
N ASP A 96 2.76 2.36 -11.62
CA ASP A 96 2.54 3.57 -12.45
C ASP A 96 1.20 3.57 -13.22
N GLU A 97 0.54 2.41 -13.39
CA GLU A 97 -0.74 2.25 -14.11
C GLU A 97 -1.98 2.67 -13.27
N ASP A 98 -1.83 2.83 -11.95
CA ASP A 98 -2.92 3.13 -11.01
C ASP A 98 -2.85 4.56 -10.42
N PHE A 99 -2.34 5.53 -11.19
CA PHE A 99 -2.27 6.91 -10.73
C PHE A 99 -3.66 7.56 -10.67
N VAL A 100 -4.18 7.73 -9.46
CA VAL A 100 -5.42 8.47 -9.21
C VAL A 100 -5.14 9.90 -8.79
N ILE A 101 -5.82 10.85 -9.43
CA ILE A 101 -5.72 12.29 -9.17
C ILE A 101 -6.96 12.73 -8.42
N PHE A 102 -6.77 13.32 -7.24
CA PHE A 102 -7.85 13.97 -6.52
C PHE A 102 -7.87 15.46 -6.86
N HIS A 103 -9.02 15.99 -7.24
CA HIS A 103 -9.19 17.42 -7.51
C HIS A 103 -10.55 17.91 -7.01
N LEU A 104 -10.59 19.14 -6.50
CA LEU A 104 -11.83 19.81 -6.10
C LEU A 104 -12.36 20.59 -7.31
N ASN A 105 -13.55 20.21 -7.80
CA ASN A 105 -14.15 20.88 -8.94
C ASN A 105 -14.84 22.20 -8.53
N SER A 106 -15.32 22.97 -9.51
CA SER A 106 -15.98 24.27 -9.28
C SER A 106 -17.33 24.18 -8.55
N GLN A 107 -17.91 22.98 -8.42
CA GLN A 107 -19.13 22.72 -7.66
C GLN A 107 -18.83 22.37 -6.19
N GLY A 108 -17.56 22.31 -5.79
CA GLY A 108 -17.16 21.91 -4.44
C GLY A 108 -17.21 20.39 -4.22
N LYS A 109 -17.18 19.58 -5.29
CA LYS A 109 -17.04 18.13 -5.17
C LYS A 109 -15.58 17.72 -5.30
N LEU A 110 -15.10 16.89 -4.37
CA LEU A 110 -13.78 16.28 -4.47
C LEU A 110 -13.92 15.01 -5.32
N GLU A 111 -13.26 14.99 -6.46
CA GLU A 111 -13.32 13.89 -7.42
C GLU A 111 -11.97 13.19 -7.52
N ALA A 112 -12.00 11.87 -7.47
CA ALA A 112 -10.88 11.02 -7.80
C ALA A 112 -11.00 10.62 -9.27
N THR A 113 -9.95 10.86 -10.05
CA THR A 113 -9.92 10.54 -11.48
C THR A 113 -8.75 9.65 -11.83
N GLN A 114 -8.96 8.68 -12.71
CA GLN A 114 -7.94 7.76 -13.21
C GLN A 114 -7.87 7.82 -14.74
N TRP A 115 -6.69 7.60 -15.29
CA TRP A 115 -6.51 7.42 -16.73
C TRP A 115 -7.00 6.03 -17.16
N TYR A 116 -7.84 5.96 -18.18
CA TYR A 116 -8.37 4.70 -18.71
C TYR A 116 -7.78 4.42 -20.09
N ASP A 117 -6.86 3.46 -20.16
CA ASP A 117 -6.03 3.22 -21.35
C ASP A 117 -6.82 2.80 -22.60
N GLU A 118 -7.88 2.01 -22.44
CA GLU A 118 -8.66 1.51 -23.58
C GLU A 118 -9.40 2.63 -24.32
N LYS A 119 -9.91 3.63 -23.59
CA LYS A 119 -10.64 4.77 -24.17
C LYS A 119 -9.78 6.02 -24.34
N LYS A 120 -8.54 6.01 -23.82
CA LYS A 120 -7.63 7.16 -23.80
C LYS A 120 -8.27 8.41 -23.20
N GLU A 121 -9.03 8.24 -22.12
CA GLU A 121 -9.72 9.32 -21.43
C GLU A 121 -9.52 9.24 -19.91
N VAL A 122 -9.67 10.38 -19.23
CA VAL A 122 -9.68 10.43 -17.77
C VAL A 122 -11.11 10.18 -17.31
N ILE A 123 -11.30 9.17 -16.46
CA ILE A 123 -12.61 8.83 -15.89
C ILE A 123 -12.66 9.20 -14.41
N VAL A 124 -13.81 9.67 -13.94
CA VAL A 124 -14.07 9.88 -12.51
C VAL A 124 -14.39 8.52 -11.88
N THR A 125 -13.56 8.09 -10.95
CA THR A 125 -13.71 6.81 -10.24
C THR A 125 -14.38 6.96 -8.87
N TRP A 126 -14.36 8.15 -8.29
CA TRP A 126 -15.05 8.46 -7.03
C TRP A 126 -15.37 9.97 -6.92
N THR A 127 -16.45 10.31 -6.21
CA THR A 127 -16.82 11.70 -5.90
C THR A 127 -17.27 11.82 -4.44
N SER A 128 -16.98 12.94 -3.80
CA SER A 128 -17.39 13.20 -2.41
C SER A 128 -18.89 13.39 -2.25
N GLN A 129 -19.62 13.72 -3.31
CA GLN A 129 -21.06 13.96 -3.25
C GLN A 129 -21.75 13.17 -4.36
N ASP A 130 -22.13 11.94 -4.00
CA ASP A 130 -22.84 10.99 -4.86
C ASP A 130 -24.32 10.87 -4.44
N LEU A 131 -24.60 10.98 -3.13
CA LEU A 131 -25.93 10.87 -2.54
C LEU A 131 -26.36 12.16 -1.84
N GLU A 132 -27.68 12.39 -1.70
CA GLU A 132 -28.22 13.54 -0.96
C GLU A 132 -27.76 13.58 0.51
N CYS A 133 -27.54 12.41 1.12
CA CYS A 133 -27.05 12.28 2.49
C CYS A 133 -25.58 12.69 2.68
N ASP A 134 -24.81 12.91 1.61
CA ASP A 134 -23.42 13.33 1.72
C ASP A 134 -23.30 14.82 2.08
N VAL A 135 -24.37 15.60 1.89
CA VAL A 135 -24.43 17.01 2.28
C VAL A 135 -24.42 17.10 3.81
N TYR A 136 -23.44 17.83 4.33
CA TYR A 136 -23.21 17.94 5.77
C TYR A 136 -24.46 18.40 6.52
N GLY A 137 -24.93 17.56 7.45
CA GLY A 137 -26.01 17.91 8.36
C GLY A 137 -27.40 18.07 7.71
N ILE A 138 -27.64 17.48 6.54
CA ILE A 138 -28.92 17.62 5.78
C ILE A 138 -30.19 17.34 6.62
N CYS A 139 -30.13 16.38 7.54
CA CYS A 139 -31.27 16.01 8.41
C CYS A 139 -31.37 16.82 9.72
N GLY A 140 -30.47 17.77 9.96
CA GLY A 140 -30.41 18.53 11.20
C GLY A 140 -30.01 17.68 12.42
N ALA A 141 -30.13 18.27 13.60
CA ALA A 141 -29.65 17.64 14.85
C ALA A 141 -30.53 16.46 15.28
N PHE A 142 -29.92 15.43 15.86
CA PHE A 142 -30.58 14.25 16.42
C PHE A 142 -31.45 13.46 15.42
N ALA A 143 -31.09 13.52 14.14
CA ALA A 143 -31.66 12.76 13.05
C ALA A 143 -30.56 12.00 12.29
N SER A 144 -30.93 10.90 11.65
CA SER A 144 -30.08 10.13 10.76
C SER A 144 -30.58 10.22 9.32
N CYS A 145 -29.65 10.37 8.37
CA CYS A 145 -29.93 10.31 6.93
C CYS A 145 -29.74 8.90 6.39
N SER A 146 -30.62 8.44 5.51
CA SER A 146 -30.44 7.21 4.75
C SER A 146 -31.08 7.35 3.38
N SER A 147 -30.29 7.10 2.33
CA SER A 147 -30.77 7.05 0.94
C SER A 147 -31.72 5.87 0.68
N LEU A 148 -31.78 4.89 1.58
CA LEU A 148 -32.63 3.70 1.46
C LEU A 148 -34.08 3.94 1.91
N PHE A 149 -34.36 5.06 2.57
CA PHE A 149 -35.70 5.38 3.09
C PHE A 149 -36.28 6.62 2.42
N SER A 150 -37.61 6.67 2.32
CA SER A 150 -38.35 7.87 1.93
C SER A 150 -39.36 8.19 3.04
N PRO A 151 -39.23 9.32 3.76
CA PRO A 151 -38.23 10.38 3.59
C PRO A 151 -36.81 9.93 4.01
N ILE A 152 -35.77 10.56 3.42
CA ILE A 152 -34.37 10.21 3.68
C ILE A 152 -33.93 10.52 5.13
N CYS A 153 -34.65 11.40 5.83
CA CYS A 153 -34.35 11.81 7.19
C CYS A 153 -35.32 11.18 8.20
N ILE A 154 -34.76 10.55 9.23
CA ILE A 154 -35.51 9.93 10.33
C ILE A 154 -34.96 10.42 11.67
N CYS A 155 -35.83 10.86 12.57
CA CYS A 155 -35.43 11.18 13.94
C CYS A 155 -34.91 9.93 14.65
N LEU A 156 -33.82 10.09 15.41
CA LEU A 156 -33.29 8.99 16.23
C LEU A 156 -34.37 8.48 17.19
N ARG A 157 -34.33 7.19 17.50
CA ARG A 157 -35.32 6.59 18.41
C ARG A 157 -35.28 7.30 19.78
N GLY A 158 -36.46 7.72 20.26
CA GLY A 158 -36.60 8.57 21.45
C GLY A 158 -36.64 10.08 21.17
N PHE A 159 -36.57 10.49 19.90
CA PHE A 159 -36.67 11.86 19.43
C PHE A 159 -37.87 12.04 18.49
N GLU A 160 -38.30 13.29 18.31
CA GLU A 160 -39.37 13.69 17.39
C GLU A 160 -39.02 14.99 16.66
N PRO A 161 -39.61 15.25 15.48
CA PRO A 161 -39.32 16.47 14.74
C PRO A 161 -39.64 17.70 15.57
N ARG A 162 -38.74 18.69 15.56
CA ARG A 162 -38.97 19.98 16.24
C ARG A 162 -40.20 20.69 15.68
N ASN A 163 -40.35 20.67 14.37
CA ASN A 163 -41.49 21.21 13.64
C ASN A 163 -41.98 20.14 12.65
N ILE A 164 -43.15 19.56 12.94
CA ILE A 164 -43.71 18.49 12.11
C ILE A 164 -44.14 18.98 10.72
N GLN A 165 -44.51 20.25 10.57
CA GLN A 165 -44.93 20.81 9.29
C GLN A 165 -43.73 20.97 8.35
N GLU A 166 -42.63 21.53 8.85
CA GLU A 166 -41.37 21.62 8.09
C GLU A 166 -40.83 20.22 7.75
N TRP A 167 -40.88 19.30 8.71
CA TRP A 167 -40.42 17.92 8.53
C TRP A 167 -41.16 17.18 7.42
N ASN A 168 -42.49 17.28 7.40
CA ASN A 168 -43.33 16.70 6.35
C ASN A 168 -43.18 17.46 5.02
N GLY A 169 -42.77 18.73 5.07
CA GLY A 169 -42.43 19.56 3.92
C GLY A 169 -41.02 19.37 3.37
N HIS A 170 -40.28 18.32 3.80
CA HIS A 170 -38.89 18.04 3.40
C HIS A 170 -37.88 19.12 3.80
N ASN A 171 -38.20 19.94 4.80
CA ASN A 171 -37.26 20.84 5.45
C ASN A 171 -36.86 20.27 6.81
N TRP A 172 -35.71 19.60 6.86
CA TRP A 172 -35.20 18.94 8.06
C TRP A 172 -34.20 19.78 8.87
N THR A 173 -33.93 21.02 8.45
CA THR A 173 -32.91 21.90 9.06
C THR A 173 -33.15 22.15 10.55
N GLY A 174 -34.43 22.16 10.99
CA GLY A 174 -34.82 22.29 12.40
C GLY A 174 -34.48 21.07 13.29
N GLY A 175 -34.17 19.92 12.67
CA GLY A 175 -33.81 18.67 13.33
C GLY A 175 -34.88 18.11 14.26
N CYS A 176 -34.45 17.25 15.16
CA CYS A 176 -35.29 16.57 16.14
C CYS A 176 -35.00 17.05 17.57
N VAL A 177 -35.99 16.88 18.43
CA VAL A 177 -35.94 17.14 19.87
C VAL A 177 -36.27 15.87 20.64
N ARG A 178 -35.72 15.73 21.84
CA ARG A 178 -35.89 14.52 22.64
C ARG A 178 -37.32 14.46 23.19
N ARG A 179 -38.00 13.32 23.06
CA ARG A 179 -39.36 13.11 23.60
C ARG A 179 -39.39 13.07 25.11
N THR A 180 -38.45 12.31 25.68
CA THR A 180 -38.38 12.04 27.12
C THR A 180 -37.04 12.52 27.67
N THR A 181 -37.07 13.38 28.68
CA THR A 181 -35.86 13.89 29.37
C THR A 181 -35.08 12.75 30.04
N LEU A 182 -33.74 12.81 29.98
CA LEU A 182 -32.85 11.89 30.70
C LEU A 182 -32.98 12.06 32.22
N GLN A 183 -32.68 11.01 32.98
CA GLN A 183 -32.71 11.05 34.44
C GLN A 183 -31.60 11.92 35.02
N CYS A 184 -30.42 11.89 34.39
CA CYS A 184 -29.24 12.67 34.80
C CYS A 184 -29.49 14.20 34.82
N SER A 185 -30.54 14.70 34.15
CA SER A 185 -30.91 16.12 34.15
C SER A 185 -31.99 16.50 35.19
N ARG A 186 -32.40 15.59 36.09
CA ARG A 186 -33.51 15.79 37.05
C ARG A 186 -33.08 16.04 38.52
N ASP A 187 -31.85 16.50 38.76
CA ASP A 187 -31.17 16.19 40.03
C ASP A 187 -31.75 16.74 41.35
N ASN A 188 -31.37 16.04 42.44
CA ASN A 188 -31.31 16.44 43.87
C ASN A 188 -32.42 16.10 44.88
N ASN A 189 -33.27 15.08 44.70
CA ASN A 189 -33.97 14.52 45.87
C ASN A 189 -34.08 12.98 45.86
N LYS A 190 -33.58 12.38 46.95
CA LYS A 190 -33.36 10.95 47.18
C LYS A 190 -34.62 10.07 47.05
N THR A 191 -34.36 8.76 46.94
CA THR A 191 -35.15 7.61 47.47
C THR A 191 -36.10 6.80 46.57
N THR A 192 -35.82 6.64 45.28
CA THR A 192 -36.34 5.44 44.59
C THR A 192 -35.28 4.83 43.67
N ARG A 193 -35.05 3.51 43.76
CA ARG A 193 -34.33 2.73 42.73
C ARG A 193 -35.11 2.85 41.43
N ARG A 194 -34.85 3.88 40.63
CA ARG A 194 -35.38 4.03 39.29
C ARG A 194 -34.33 3.56 38.29
N LYS A 195 -34.82 2.90 37.25
CA LYS A 195 -33.98 2.19 36.28
C LYS A 195 -33.16 3.21 35.48
N GLU A 196 -31.85 3.00 35.43
CA GLU A 196 -30.86 3.92 34.83
C GLU A 196 -31.15 4.19 33.35
N ASP A 197 -30.71 5.36 32.87
CA ASP A 197 -30.71 5.69 31.44
C ASP A 197 -29.90 4.64 30.66
N ALA A 198 -30.26 4.42 29.40
CA ALA A 198 -29.71 3.33 28.60
C ALA A 198 -29.32 3.79 27.20
N PHE A 199 -28.43 3.01 26.56
CA PHE A 199 -28.00 3.30 25.21
C PHE A 199 -28.76 2.49 24.16
N LEU A 200 -29.17 3.17 23.09
CA LEU A 200 -29.63 2.53 21.87
C LEU A 200 -28.47 2.47 20.88
N LYS A 201 -28.23 1.28 20.34
CA LYS A 201 -27.20 1.03 19.33
C LYS A 201 -27.76 1.32 17.94
N LEU A 202 -27.07 2.18 17.20
CA LEU A 202 -27.20 2.34 15.75
C LEU A 202 -25.96 1.69 15.11
N GLN A 203 -26.19 0.77 14.17
CA GLN A 203 -25.12 0.01 13.51
C GLN A 203 -24.69 0.68 12.22
N THR A 204 -23.40 0.57 11.88
CA THR A 204 -22.83 0.97 10.58
C THR A 204 -23.22 2.38 10.16
N VAL A 205 -22.97 3.36 11.04
CA VAL A 205 -23.26 4.77 10.76
C VAL A 205 -21.99 5.59 10.60
N LYS A 206 -22.07 6.63 9.77
CA LYS A 206 -21.19 7.79 9.88
C LYS A 206 -21.50 8.47 11.21
N VAL A 207 -20.58 8.38 12.16
CA VAL A 207 -20.75 8.93 13.51
C VAL A 207 -20.81 10.46 13.49
N PRO A 208 -21.44 11.12 14.48
CA PRO A 208 -21.61 12.56 14.46
C PRO A 208 -20.29 13.35 14.41
N ALA A 209 -20.34 14.57 13.88
CA ALA A 209 -19.16 15.45 13.86
C ALA A 209 -18.71 15.89 15.26
N PHE A 210 -17.43 16.26 15.39
CA PHE A 210 -16.85 16.87 16.60
C PHE A 210 -16.90 16.00 17.86
N ALA A 211 -16.42 14.76 17.76
CA ALA A 211 -16.30 13.87 18.92
C ALA A 211 -15.13 14.27 19.82
N GLU A 212 -15.26 14.03 21.13
CA GLU A 212 -14.14 14.06 22.07
C GLU A 212 -13.58 12.65 22.24
N ALA A 213 -12.28 12.46 21.94
CA ALA A 213 -11.65 11.15 22.00
C ALA A 213 -10.77 10.92 23.25
N LEU A 214 -10.84 9.68 23.77
CA LEU A 214 -10.06 9.18 24.90
C LEU A 214 -9.55 7.76 24.62
N ALA A 215 -8.30 7.48 24.98
CA ALA A 215 -7.67 6.16 24.83
C ALA A 215 -8.14 5.17 25.92
N VAL A 216 -9.44 4.82 25.95
CA VAL A 216 -10.02 3.90 26.95
C VAL A 216 -10.82 2.79 26.28
N THR A 217 -10.96 1.65 26.97
CA THR A 217 -11.71 0.48 26.47
C THR A 217 -13.21 0.79 26.31
N PRO A 218 -13.96 0.01 25.50
CA PRO A 218 -15.38 0.25 25.27
C PRO A 218 -16.22 0.27 26.56
N ASP A 219 -15.91 -0.62 27.52
CA ASP A 219 -16.64 -0.70 28.80
C ASP A 219 -16.40 0.53 29.68
N ILE A 220 -15.17 1.05 29.66
CA ILE A 220 -14.82 2.30 30.34
C ILE A 220 -15.47 3.47 29.62
N CYS A 221 -15.46 3.51 28.29
CA CYS A 221 -16.11 4.53 27.48
C CYS A 221 -17.60 4.68 27.81
N ARG A 222 -18.29 3.54 27.90
CA ARG A 222 -19.69 3.47 28.30
C ARG A 222 -19.89 4.01 29.71
N SER A 223 -19.07 3.58 30.67
CA SER A 223 -19.19 3.97 32.07
C SER A 223 -18.95 5.48 32.24
N LEU A 224 -17.90 6.02 31.61
CA LEU A 224 -17.61 7.46 31.60
C LEU A 224 -18.74 8.29 31.00
N CYS A 225 -19.38 7.81 29.93
CA CYS A 225 -20.52 8.48 29.33
C CYS A 225 -21.76 8.42 30.24
N LEU A 226 -21.97 7.33 30.99
CA LEU A 226 -23.07 7.24 31.97
C LEU A 226 -22.86 8.15 33.17
N GLU A 227 -21.61 8.26 33.66
CA GLU A 227 -21.25 9.12 34.79
C GLU A 227 -21.30 10.61 34.43
N ASN A 228 -21.10 10.96 33.15
CA ASN A 228 -21.18 12.32 32.67
C ASN A 228 -22.57 12.63 32.10
N CYS A 229 -23.42 13.33 32.89
CA CYS A 229 -24.77 13.74 32.46
C CYS A 229 -24.81 14.59 31.18
N SER A 230 -23.70 15.20 30.77
CA SER A 230 -23.63 15.96 29.52
C SER A 230 -23.39 15.06 28.30
N CYS A 231 -23.02 13.79 28.49
CA CYS A 231 -22.77 12.86 27.40
C CYS A 231 -24.08 12.39 26.75
N LEU A 232 -24.20 12.62 25.45
CA LEU A 232 -25.40 12.32 24.65
C LEU A 232 -25.26 11.04 23.83
N ALA A 233 -24.03 10.70 23.43
CA ALA A 233 -23.72 9.46 22.74
C ALA A 233 -22.24 9.11 22.91
N TYR A 234 -21.92 7.84 22.69
CA TYR A 234 -20.54 7.39 22.53
C TYR A 234 -20.40 6.39 21.38
N SER A 235 -19.17 6.20 20.92
CA SER A 235 -18.74 5.23 19.93
C SER A 235 -17.33 4.78 20.31
N HIS A 236 -16.86 3.69 19.73
CA HIS A 236 -15.52 3.18 19.99
C HIS A 236 -14.94 2.57 18.72
N ASP A 237 -13.70 2.92 18.43
CA ASP A 237 -12.89 2.31 17.39
C ASP A 237 -11.56 1.83 18.00
N SER A 238 -10.99 0.74 17.48
CA SER A 238 -9.79 0.12 18.07
C SER A 238 -8.53 0.99 17.97
N VAL A 239 -8.47 1.92 17.01
CA VAL A 239 -7.33 2.81 16.79
C VAL A 239 -7.61 4.21 17.35
N ILE A 240 -8.82 4.74 17.15
CA ILE A 240 -9.20 6.07 17.65
C ILE A 240 -9.48 6.04 19.16
N GLY A 241 -9.94 4.90 19.68
CA GLY A 241 -10.40 4.74 21.06
C GLY A 241 -11.85 5.16 21.25
N CYS A 242 -12.18 5.55 22.49
CA CYS A 242 -13.51 6.02 22.88
C CYS A 242 -13.78 7.41 22.30
N MET A 243 -14.89 7.55 21.60
CA MET A 243 -15.42 8.83 21.11
C MET A 243 -16.71 9.16 21.84
N SER A 244 -16.83 10.37 22.38
CA SER A 244 -18.02 10.82 23.10
C SER A 244 -18.49 12.19 22.62
N TRP A 245 -19.80 12.43 22.68
CA TRP A 245 -20.41 13.69 22.26
C TRP A 245 -21.20 14.30 23.41
N THR A 246 -20.90 15.56 23.72
CA THR A 246 -21.65 16.37 24.69
C THR A 246 -22.51 17.45 24.02
N GLY A 247 -22.22 17.76 22.76
CA GLY A 247 -22.98 18.70 21.92
C GLY A 247 -24.09 18.02 21.10
N LYS A 248 -24.82 18.83 20.31
CA LYS A 248 -25.85 18.32 19.40
C LYS A 248 -25.25 17.28 18.44
N LEU A 249 -25.92 16.14 18.30
CA LEU A 249 -25.51 15.10 17.36
C LEU A 249 -25.93 15.53 15.94
N LEU A 250 -24.97 15.78 15.06
CA LEU A 250 -25.17 16.26 13.68
C LEU A 250 -24.41 15.39 12.70
N ASP A 251 -24.88 15.34 11.45
CA ASP A 251 -24.21 14.63 10.35
C ASP A 251 -24.15 13.10 10.55
N ILE A 252 -25.24 12.50 11.03
CA ILE A 252 -25.38 11.05 11.15
C ILE A 252 -25.96 10.51 9.84
N GLN A 253 -25.28 9.52 9.25
CA GLN A 253 -25.70 8.87 8.02
C GLN A 253 -25.66 7.35 8.22
N GLN A 254 -26.73 6.67 7.80
CA GLN A 254 -26.77 5.22 7.73
C GLN A 254 -26.01 4.76 6.48
N LEU A 255 -24.98 3.94 6.68
CA LEU A 255 -24.18 3.38 5.59
C LEU A 255 -24.60 1.92 5.37
N GLU A 256 -24.51 1.46 4.11
CA GLU A 256 -24.81 0.05 3.77
C GLU A 256 -23.66 -0.88 4.16
N SER A 257 -22.43 -0.36 4.12
CA SER A 257 -21.20 -1.05 4.50
C SER A 257 -20.20 -0.07 5.11
N GLY A 258 -19.33 -0.57 6.00
CA GLY A 258 -18.43 0.30 6.78
C GLY A 258 -19.14 1.04 7.91
N GLY A 259 -18.61 2.19 8.31
CA GLY A 259 -19.13 2.96 9.44
C GLY A 259 -18.76 2.39 10.81
N LEU A 260 -19.20 3.08 11.86
CA LEU A 260 -19.01 2.67 13.25
C LEU A 260 -20.35 2.50 13.95
N ASP A 261 -20.35 1.73 15.03
CA ASP A 261 -21.50 1.64 15.92
C ASP A 261 -21.60 2.93 16.77
N LEU A 262 -22.78 3.54 16.81
CA LEU A 262 -23.10 4.69 17.66
C LEU A 262 -24.09 4.30 18.75
N TYR A 263 -23.75 4.61 20.00
CA TYR A 263 -24.57 4.33 21.17
C TYR A 263 -25.17 5.64 21.69
N VAL A 264 -26.45 5.87 21.41
CA VAL A 264 -27.16 7.11 21.76
C VAL A 264 -27.85 6.94 23.11
N CYS A 265 -27.59 7.87 24.04
CA CYS A 265 -28.20 7.84 25.37
C CYS A 265 -29.70 8.16 25.26
N THR A 266 -30.54 7.33 25.88
CA THR A 266 -32.00 7.43 25.87
C THR A 266 -32.59 7.09 27.24
N ALA A 267 -33.77 7.63 27.53
CA ALA A 267 -34.48 7.32 28.75
C ALA A 267 -34.91 5.84 28.76
N TYR A 268 -34.81 5.17 29.92
CA TYR A 268 -35.16 3.76 30.08
C TYR A 268 -36.54 3.39 29.52
N ALA A 269 -37.52 4.29 29.61
CA ALA A 269 -38.88 4.08 29.13
C ALA A 269 -38.98 3.80 27.61
N GLU A 270 -37.97 4.16 26.82
CA GLU A 270 -37.95 3.98 25.36
C GLU A 270 -37.48 2.57 24.93
N LEU A 271 -36.85 1.80 25.83
CA LEU A 271 -36.37 0.44 25.54
C LEU A 271 -37.51 -0.58 25.37
N ASP A 272 -38.58 -0.46 26.16
CA ASP A 272 -39.64 -1.48 26.26
C ASP A 272 -40.65 -1.43 25.10
N ARG A 273 -40.71 -0.32 24.35
CA ARG A 273 -41.67 -0.12 23.25
C ARG A 273 -41.37 -0.90 21.96
N GLY A 274 -40.21 -1.56 21.84
CA GLY A 274 -39.74 -2.18 20.59
C GLY A 274 -39.96 -3.70 20.45
N ARG A 275 -40.36 -4.41 21.50
CA ARG A 275 -40.70 -5.85 21.40
C ARG A 275 -42.18 -5.98 21.06
N ASN A 276 -42.51 -6.17 19.78
CA ASN A 276 -43.84 -6.60 19.35
C ASN A 276 -44.08 -8.05 19.82
N LYS A 277 -44.36 -8.23 21.12
CA LYS A 277 -44.68 -9.53 21.75
C LYS A 277 -45.81 -10.24 21.00
N THR A 278 -46.72 -9.49 20.39
CA THR A 278 -47.83 -10.00 19.57
C THR A 278 -47.38 -10.81 18.36
N LEU A 279 -46.32 -10.38 17.65
CA LEU A 279 -45.84 -11.06 16.43
C LEU A 279 -45.13 -12.39 16.73
N ILE A 280 -44.39 -12.45 17.84
CA ILE A 280 -43.70 -13.67 18.32
C ILE A 280 -44.71 -14.73 18.78
N ILE A 281 -45.79 -14.30 19.44
CA ILE A 281 -46.86 -15.21 19.88
C ILE A 281 -47.60 -15.79 18.66
N VAL A 282 -47.92 -14.97 17.66
CA VAL A 282 -48.62 -15.46 16.45
C VAL A 282 -47.76 -16.46 15.66
N SER A 283 -46.46 -16.18 15.48
CA SER A 283 -45.56 -17.06 14.71
C SER A 283 -45.30 -18.40 15.40
N THR A 284 -45.15 -18.41 16.73
CA THR A 284 -44.98 -19.66 17.50
C THR A 284 -46.21 -20.56 17.47
N VAL A 285 -47.42 -19.97 17.49
CA VAL A 285 -48.68 -20.72 17.37
C VAL A 285 -48.82 -21.36 15.99
N ILE A 286 -48.51 -20.63 14.92
CA ILE A 286 -48.59 -21.15 13.54
C ILE A 286 -47.65 -22.34 13.36
N ILE A 287 -46.39 -22.23 13.79
CA ILE A 287 -45.41 -23.33 13.68
C ILE A 287 -45.86 -24.55 14.50
N GLY A 288 -46.37 -24.33 15.72
CA GLY A 288 -46.88 -25.41 16.57
C GLY A 288 -48.03 -26.17 15.93
N THR A 289 -48.98 -25.46 15.30
CA THR A 289 -50.13 -26.11 14.63
C THR A 289 -49.70 -26.91 13.40
N LEU A 290 -48.75 -26.42 12.60
CA LEU A 290 -48.21 -27.14 11.44
C LEU A 290 -47.52 -28.45 11.85
N VAL A 291 -46.73 -28.44 12.93
CA VAL A 291 -46.05 -29.64 13.43
C VAL A 291 -47.05 -30.70 13.88
N ILE A 292 -48.12 -30.31 14.58
CA ILE A 292 -49.15 -31.24 15.05
C ILE A 292 -49.88 -31.90 13.86
N VAL A 293 -50.19 -31.14 12.82
CA VAL A 293 -50.84 -31.67 11.60
C VAL A 293 -49.93 -32.67 10.88
N ILE A 294 -48.63 -32.37 10.78
CA ILE A 294 -47.65 -33.28 10.16
C ILE A 294 -47.48 -34.56 10.98
N CYS A 295 -47.41 -34.46 12.31
CA CYS A 295 -47.32 -35.62 13.19
C CYS A 295 -48.58 -36.50 13.08
N ALA A 296 -49.77 -35.91 13.05
CA ALA A 296 -51.03 -36.64 12.85
C ALA A 296 -51.07 -37.35 11.49
N TYR A 297 -50.58 -36.70 10.43
CA TYR A 297 -50.50 -37.29 9.09
C TYR A 297 -49.52 -38.47 9.00
N ILE A 298 -48.36 -38.38 9.67
CA ILE A 298 -47.36 -39.45 9.70
C ILE A 298 -47.88 -40.66 10.50
N LEU A 299 -48.56 -40.42 11.62
CA LEU A 299 -49.18 -41.49 12.42
C LEU A 299 -50.29 -42.20 11.64
N TRP A 300 -51.11 -41.44 10.90
CA TRP A 300 -52.14 -41.99 10.01
C TRP A 300 -51.56 -42.81 8.84
N ARG A 301 -50.41 -42.41 8.29
CA ARG A 301 -49.68 -43.20 7.27
C ARG A 301 -49.06 -44.47 7.83
N ARG A 302 -48.56 -44.45 9.08
CA ARG A 302 -47.92 -45.62 9.71
C ARG A 302 -48.90 -46.73 10.09
N THR A 303 -50.18 -46.43 10.26
CA THR A 303 -51.21 -47.45 10.56
C THR A 303 -51.69 -48.24 9.34
N LYS A 304 -51.33 -47.86 8.10
CA LYS A 304 -51.83 -48.54 6.87
C LYS A 304 -50.87 -49.54 6.22
N ASN A 305 -49.58 -49.55 6.56
CA ASN A 305 -48.60 -50.42 5.91
C ASN A 305 -47.80 -51.25 6.91
N HIS A 306 -48.27 -52.47 7.18
CA HIS A 306 -47.43 -53.57 7.65
C HIS A 306 -47.59 -54.78 6.71
N PRO A 307 -46.48 -55.31 6.19
CA PRO A 307 -46.23 -56.74 6.36
C PRO A 307 -44.81 -57.05 6.85
N ALA A 308 -44.61 -58.32 7.19
CA ALA A 308 -43.68 -58.86 8.17
C ALA A 308 -42.39 -59.51 7.63
N ARG A 309 -41.42 -59.73 8.55
CA ARG A 309 -40.28 -60.71 8.55
C ARG A 309 -39.15 -60.45 7.52
N LYS A 310 -37.86 -60.73 7.75
CA LYS A 310 -37.20 -61.80 8.54
C LYS A 310 -35.67 -61.54 8.74
N LYS A 311 -35.20 -61.81 9.97
CA LYS A 311 -33.91 -62.33 10.51
C LYS A 311 -32.55 -62.34 9.73
N ASN A 312 -31.51 -62.00 10.54
CA ASN A 312 -30.17 -62.62 10.72
C ASN A 312 -29.10 -62.36 9.63
N ASN A 313 -27.78 -62.23 9.85
CA ASN A 313 -26.78 -62.27 10.94
C ASN A 313 -25.50 -61.64 10.32
N LYS A 314 -24.63 -60.86 10.98
CA LYS A 314 -23.46 -61.25 11.82
C LYS A 314 -22.81 -59.91 12.27
N ALA A 315 -22.73 -59.60 13.57
CA ALA A 315 -21.56 -59.79 14.48
C ALA A 315 -20.29 -59.08 13.97
N PHE A 316 -19.70 -58.08 14.63
CA PHE A 316 -19.11 -58.07 15.99
C PHE A 316 -19.00 -56.58 16.46
N GLN A 317 -19.56 -56.13 17.59
CA GLN A 317 -18.95 -56.06 18.94
C GLN A 317 -17.59 -55.31 18.96
N GLN A 318 -17.26 -54.34 19.82
CA GLN A 318 -17.80 -53.77 21.07
C GLN A 318 -16.73 -52.72 21.49
N PHE A 319 -17.00 -51.51 22.01
CA PHE A 319 -17.01 -51.22 23.46
C PHE A 319 -17.27 -49.73 23.76
N ASN A 320 -18.17 -49.53 24.74
CA ASN A 320 -18.39 -48.44 25.72
C ASN A 320 -18.61 -46.97 25.27
N LYS A 321 -19.80 -46.37 25.51
CA LYS A 321 -20.46 -45.95 26.79
C LYS A 321 -19.61 -44.92 27.56
N GLY A 322 -20.07 -43.72 27.92
CA GLY A 322 -21.38 -43.06 27.81
C GLY A 322 -21.35 -41.69 28.50
N GLY A 323 -22.48 -40.97 28.53
CA GLY A 323 -22.73 -39.83 29.42
C GLY A 323 -22.65 -38.45 28.76
N SER A 324 -23.80 -37.96 28.28
CA SER A 324 -24.01 -36.55 27.94
C SER A 324 -24.61 -35.81 29.15
N PRO A 325 -24.21 -34.56 29.38
CA PRO A 325 -25.14 -33.54 29.82
C PRO A 325 -25.24 -32.42 28.78
N ASN A 326 -26.44 -32.27 28.24
CA ASN A 326 -27.09 -31.05 27.75
C ASN A 326 -26.22 -29.78 27.62
N VAL A 327 -25.97 -29.37 26.37
CA VAL A 327 -25.70 -27.97 26.03
C VAL A 327 -26.78 -27.49 25.07
N SER A 328 -27.40 -26.38 25.45
CA SER A 328 -28.45 -25.62 24.77
C SER A 328 -28.01 -25.08 23.40
N PRO A 329 -28.93 -24.92 22.43
CA PRO A 329 -28.58 -24.61 21.05
C PRO A 329 -28.35 -23.11 20.87
N SER A 330 -27.10 -22.73 20.62
CA SER A 330 -26.78 -21.40 20.09
C SER A 330 -25.63 -21.49 19.09
N ASP A 331 -25.83 -22.21 17.98
CA ASP A 331 -24.87 -22.26 16.88
C ASP A 331 -25.58 -22.09 15.53
N ASN A 332 -25.89 -20.85 15.18
CA ASN A 332 -26.26 -20.46 13.80
C ASN A 332 -25.02 -20.17 12.94
N VAL A 333 -23.88 -20.84 13.20
CA VAL A 333 -22.67 -20.74 12.36
C VAL A 333 -22.38 -22.07 11.62
N ILE A 334 -23.02 -23.17 12.02
CA ILE A 334 -22.76 -24.51 11.45
C ILE A 334 -23.58 -24.75 10.17
N GLY A 335 -24.61 -23.93 9.91
CA GLY A 335 -25.57 -24.13 8.82
C GLY A 335 -25.04 -23.91 7.40
N GLU A 336 -23.93 -23.19 7.21
CA GLU A 336 -23.36 -22.89 5.89
C GLU A 336 -22.18 -23.81 5.50
N MET A 337 -21.81 -24.78 6.34
CA MET A 337 -20.71 -25.70 6.03
C MET A 337 -21.22 -26.85 5.15
N SER A 338 -21.47 -26.57 3.88
CA SER A 338 -21.82 -27.59 2.88
C SER A 338 -20.68 -28.62 2.75
N GLN A 339 -20.92 -29.83 3.26
CA GLN A 339 -20.47 -31.12 2.72
C GLN A 339 -19.01 -31.25 2.22
N VAL A 340 -18.02 -30.69 2.93
CA VAL A 340 -16.66 -31.24 2.88
C VAL A 340 -16.48 -32.08 4.13
N LYS A 341 -16.25 -33.38 3.99
CA LYS A 341 -16.09 -34.33 5.09
C LYS A 341 -15.02 -33.85 6.08
N LEU A 342 -15.43 -33.15 7.13
CA LEU A 342 -14.65 -32.86 8.34
C LEU A 342 -14.50 -34.11 9.23
N GLN A 343 -14.63 -35.31 8.65
CA GLN A 343 -14.75 -36.58 9.36
C GLN A 343 -13.40 -37.10 9.93
N GLU A 344 -12.27 -36.46 9.59
CA GLU A 344 -10.93 -36.90 10.03
C GLU A 344 -10.19 -35.90 10.91
N LEU A 345 -10.65 -34.64 11.04
CA LEU A 345 -9.99 -33.65 11.89
C LEU A 345 -10.54 -33.75 13.32
N LEU A 346 -9.65 -33.94 14.30
CA LEU A 346 -10.02 -33.97 15.71
C LEU A 346 -10.37 -32.55 16.20
N ILE A 347 -11.57 -32.40 16.77
CA ILE A 347 -11.99 -31.18 17.47
C ILE A 347 -11.64 -31.33 18.95
N PHE A 348 -10.88 -30.38 19.48
CA PHE A 348 -10.46 -30.34 20.88
C PHE A 348 -11.24 -29.27 21.66
N ASP A 349 -11.62 -29.63 22.89
CA ASP A 349 -12.22 -28.69 23.84
C ASP A 349 -11.18 -27.68 24.34
N PHE A 350 -11.58 -26.44 24.58
CA PHE A 350 -10.69 -25.38 25.06
C PHE A 350 -9.98 -25.80 26.35
N GLU A 351 -10.71 -26.41 27.30
CA GLU A 351 -10.17 -26.84 28.59
C GLU A 351 -9.02 -27.86 28.46
N LYS A 352 -9.10 -28.76 27.46
CA LYS A 352 -8.03 -29.73 27.20
C LYS A 352 -6.76 -29.04 26.73
N LEU A 353 -6.88 -28.08 25.81
CA LEU A 353 -5.73 -27.32 25.32
C LEU A 353 -5.17 -26.35 26.37
N ALA A 354 -6.05 -25.73 27.15
CA ALA A 354 -5.65 -24.91 28.29
C ALA A 354 -4.84 -25.75 29.29
N THR A 355 -5.33 -26.93 29.67
CA THR A 355 -4.60 -27.84 30.57
C THR A 355 -3.27 -28.27 29.97
N ALA A 356 -3.26 -28.69 28.70
CA ALA A 356 -2.06 -29.17 28.01
C ALA A 356 -0.98 -28.08 27.91
N THR A 357 -1.36 -26.81 27.81
CA THR A 357 -0.45 -25.66 27.71
C THR A 357 -0.19 -24.97 29.05
N ASN A 358 -0.66 -25.54 30.17
CA ASN A 358 -0.62 -24.92 31.50
C ASN A 358 -1.27 -23.52 31.51
N ASN A 359 -2.52 -23.44 31.06
CA ASN A 359 -3.29 -22.20 30.86
C ASN A 359 -2.56 -21.17 29.99
N PHE A 360 -1.94 -21.62 28.90
CA PHE A 360 -1.18 -20.77 27.97
C PHE A 360 -0.08 -19.96 28.68
N HIS A 361 0.60 -20.59 29.66
CA HIS A 361 1.63 -19.92 30.44
C HIS A 361 2.78 -19.43 29.55
N LEU A 362 3.34 -18.25 29.87
CA LEU A 362 4.41 -17.62 29.08
C LEU A 362 5.67 -18.49 28.95
N SER A 363 5.96 -19.36 29.92
CA SER A 363 7.09 -20.30 29.84
C SER A 363 6.93 -21.33 28.72
N ASN A 364 5.71 -21.60 28.29
CA ASN A 364 5.40 -22.53 27.20
C ASN A 364 5.34 -21.82 25.85
N LYS A 365 5.56 -20.51 25.78
CA LYS A 365 5.54 -19.77 24.51
C LYS A 365 6.73 -20.21 23.63
N LEU A 366 6.42 -20.71 22.44
CA LEU A 366 7.40 -21.11 21.43
C LEU A 366 7.75 -19.95 20.49
N GLY A 367 6.77 -19.12 20.16
CA GLY A 367 6.92 -17.99 19.24
C GLY A 367 5.65 -17.13 19.16
N GLN A 368 5.77 -15.96 18.52
CA GLN A 368 4.64 -15.07 18.24
C GLN A 368 4.84 -14.46 16.85
N GLY A 369 3.88 -14.66 15.96
CA GLY A 369 3.84 -14.06 14.62
C GLY A 369 2.66 -13.10 14.48
N GLY A 370 2.46 -12.57 13.27
CA GLY A 370 1.31 -11.70 12.95
C GLY A 370 -0.05 -12.38 13.13
N PHE A 371 -0.07 -13.71 13.15
CA PHE A 371 -1.29 -14.53 13.14
C PHE A 371 -1.65 -15.14 14.49
N GLY A 372 -0.83 -14.94 15.53
CA GLY A 372 -1.11 -15.48 16.86
C GLY A 372 0.13 -15.92 17.62
N ILE A 373 -0.10 -16.46 18.81
CA ILE A 373 0.95 -16.95 19.71
C ILE A 373 0.94 -18.48 19.66
N VAL A 374 2.13 -19.07 19.55
CA VAL A 374 2.31 -20.53 19.55
C VAL A 374 2.85 -20.98 20.91
N TYR A 375 2.19 -21.97 21.50
CA TYR A 375 2.54 -22.56 22.79
C TYR A 375 2.93 -24.02 22.64
N LYS A 376 3.90 -24.48 23.42
CA LYS A 376 4.17 -25.90 23.65
C LYS A 376 3.10 -26.44 24.59
N GLY A 377 2.52 -27.57 24.24
CA GLY A 377 1.61 -28.30 25.11
C GLY A 377 2.03 -29.77 25.23
N LYS A 378 1.50 -30.43 26.26
CA LYS A 378 1.61 -31.88 26.43
C LYS A 378 0.22 -32.45 26.74
N LEU A 379 -0.27 -33.32 25.86
CA LEU A 379 -1.54 -34.02 26.04
C LEU A 379 -1.44 -35.06 27.17
N GLN A 380 -2.59 -35.55 27.64
CA GLN A 380 -2.67 -36.50 28.77
C GLN A 380 -2.00 -37.85 28.46
N ASP A 381 -1.95 -38.24 27.19
CA ASP A 381 -1.24 -39.43 26.69
C ASP A 381 0.28 -39.23 26.59
N GLY A 382 0.76 -38.02 26.91
CA GLY A 382 2.17 -37.65 26.86
C GLY A 382 2.64 -37.07 25.52
N GLN A 383 1.77 -36.99 24.51
CA GLN A 383 2.12 -36.43 23.21
C GLN A 383 2.44 -34.93 23.33
N GLU A 384 3.63 -34.53 22.86
CA GLU A 384 3.99 -33.11 22.76
C GLU A 384 3.35 -32.48 21.52
N ILE A 385 2.77 -31.28 21.69
CA ILE A 385 2.02 -30.57 20.66
C ILE A 385 2.43 -29.10 20.60
N ALA A 386 2.21 -28.48 19.45
CA ALA A 386 2.27 -27.02 19.29
C ALA A 386 0.85 -26.47 19.08
N VAL A 387 0.45 -25.53 19.93
CA VAL A 387 -0.88 -24.90 19.90
C VAL A 387 -0.75 -23.46 19.44
N LYS A 388 -1.19 -23.16 18.22
CA LYS A 388 -1.28 -21.80 17.67
C LYS A 388 -2.63 -21.21 18.08
N ARG A 389 -2.61 -20.30 19.03
CA ARG A 389 -3.79 -19.55 19.49
C ARG A 389 -3.88 -18.26 18.69
N LEU A 390 -4.94 -18.13 17.91
CA LEU A 390 -5.12 -16.98 17.02
C LEU A 390 -5.47 -15.73 17.81
N SER A 391 -5.05 -14.57 17.30
CA SER A 391 -5.32 -13.29 17.93
C SER A 391 -6.81 -12.96 17.89
N ARG A 392 -7.37 -12.49 19.01
CA ARG A 392 -8.75 -11.99 19.10
C ARG A 392 -8.95 -10.65 18.37
N ALA A 393 -7.87 -9.98 17.96
CA ALA A 393 -7.86 -8.59 17.50
C ALA A 393 -7.92 -8.40 15.97
N SER A 394 -7.90 -9.46 15.14
CA SER A 394 -7.89 -9.33 13.68
C SER A 394 -9.05 -10.09 13.02
N GLY A 395 -9.87 -9.37 12.22
CA GLY A 395 -10.88 -10.00 11.35
C GLY A 395 -10.26 -10.92 10.28
N GLN A 396 -8.99 -10.68 9.93
CA GLN A 396 -8.19 -11.50 9.01
C GLN A 396 -7.86 -12.90 9.56
N GLY A 397 -7.77 -13.06 10.90
CA GLY A 397 -7.40 -14.34 11.51
C GLY A 397 -8.42 -15.47 11.29
N LEU A 398 -9.69 -15.14 11.01
CA LEU A 398 -10.73 -16.15 10.72
C LEU A 398 -10.59 -16.73 9.30
N GLU A 399 -10.32 -15.90 8.30
CA GLU A 399 -10.13 -16.34 6.91
C GLU A 399 -8.89 -17.25 6.81
N GLU A 400 -7.80 -16.86 7.47
CA GLU A 400 -6.55 -17.63 7.50
C GLU A 400 -6.69 -18.93 8.29
N PHE A 401 -7.43 -18.91 9.40
CA PHE A 401 -7.80 -20.13 10.13
C PHE A 401 -8.53 -21.12 9.22
N MET A 402 -9.57 -20.64 8.53
CA MET A 402 -10.36 -21.47 7.63
C MET A 402 -9.51 -21.99 6.47
N ASN A 403 -8.64 -21.15 5.89
CA ASN A 403 -7.71 -21.57 4.85
C ASN A 403 -6.77 -22.67 5.35
N GLU A 404 -6.15 -22.46 6.50
CA GLU A 404 -5.18 -23.39 7.07
C GLU A 404 -5.84 -24.74 7.43
N VAL A 405 -7.04 -24.72 8.00
CA VAL A 405 -7.85 -25.94 8.22
C VAL A 405 -8.18 -26.64 6.90
N VAL A 406 -8.73 -25.92 5.91
CA VAL A 406 -9.17 -26.51 4.63
C VAL A 406 -8.02 -27.10 3.83
N VAL A 407 -6.85 -26.45 3.85
CA VAL A 407 -5.65 -26.89 3.15
C VAL A 407 -4.99 -28.05 3.90
N LEU A 408 -4.64 -27.88 5.18
CA LEU A 408 -3.88 -28.89 5.92
C LEU A 408 -4.67 -30.17 6.23
N CYS A 409 -6.02 -30.11 6.31
CA CYS A 409 -6.84 -31.33 6.41
C CYS A 409 -6.60 -32.32 5.24
N LYS A 410 -6.14 -31.82 4.09
CA LYS A 410 -6.00 -32.60 2.86
C LYS A 410 -4.54 -32.92 2.52
N LEU A 411 -3.59 -32.46 3.33
CA LEU A 411 -2.16 -32.60 3.06
C LEU A 411 -1.53 -33.57 4.04
N GLN A 412 -0.82 -34.55 3.48
CA GLN A 412 -0.04 -35.49 4.26
C GLN A 412 1.26 -35.78 3.51
N HIS A 413 2.35 -35.23 4.01
CA HIS A 413 3.66 -35.41 3.41
C HIS A 413 4.76 -35.25 4.48
N ARG A 414 5.87 -35.97 4.34
CA ARG A 414 6.96 -35.97 5.34
C ARG A 414 7.61 -34.59 5.53
N ASN A 415 7.59 -33.75 4.50
CA ASN A 415 8.17 -32.40 4.50
C ASN A 415 7.15 -31.28 4.68
N LEU A 416 5.94 -31.57 5.16
CA LEU A 416 4.95 -30.57 5.55
C LEU A 416 4.57 -30.80 7.02
N VAL A 417 4.33 -29.74 7.78
CA VAL A 417 3.89 -29.86 9.17
C VAL A 417 2.48 -30.44 9.23
N LYS A 418 2.30 -31.47 10.06
CA LYS A 418 1.02 -32.12 10.25
C LYS A 418 0.11 -31.33 11.19
N LEU A 419 -1.08 -30.97 10.71
CA LEU A 419 -2.19 -30.51 11.54
C LEU A 419 -2.81 -31.74 12.24
N LEU A 420 -2.87 -31.70 13.56
CA LEU A 420 -3.44 -32.77 14.39
C LEU A 420 -4.91 -32.51 14.74
N GLY A 421 -5.32 -31.24 14.83
CA GLY A 421 -6.69 -30.86 15.13
C GLY A 421 -6.91 -29.36 15.29
N CYS A 422 -8.13 -28.96 15.61
CA CYS A 422 -8.47 -27.57 15.91
C CYS A 422 -9.41 -27.47 17.13
N CYS A 423 -9.45 -26.28 17.73
CA CYS A 423 -10.43 -25.91 18.74
C CYS A 423 -11.20 -24.69 18.25
N ILE A 424 -12.54 -24.77 18.32
CA ILE A 424 -13.46 -23.70 17.99
C ILE A 424 -14.49 -23.65 19.12
N GLU A 425 -14.29 -22.75 20.09
CA GLU A 425 -15.18 -22.63 21.24
C GLU A 425 -15.43 -21.14 21.54
N GLY A 426 -16.65 -20.67 21.26
CA GLY A 426 -16.97 -19.25 21.29
C GLY A 426 -16.05 -18.43 20.36
N ASP A 427 -15.34 -17.46 20.92
CA ASP A 427 -14.37 -16.63 20.19
C ASP A 427 -12.98 -17.27 20.07
N GLU A 428 -12.70 -18.36 20.78
CA GLU A 428 -11.41 -19.03 20.79
C GLU A 428 -11.23 -19.94 19.57
N LYS A 429 -10.18 -19.65 18.78
CA LYS A 429 -9.80 -20.42 17.60
C LYS A 429 -8.34 -20.83 17.72
N MET A 430 -8.11 -22.13 17.75
CA MET A 430 -6.75 -22.68 17.91
C MET A 430 -6.49 -23.81 16.93
N LEU A 431 -5.25 -23.86 16.46
CA LEU A 431 -4.75 -24.94 15.61
C LEU A 431 -3.70 -25.74 16.39
N MET A 432 -3.80 -27.05 16.32
CA MET A 432 -2.90 -27.98 17.01
C MET A 432 -2.05 -28.71 15.99
N TYR A 433 -0.74 -28.60 16.10
CA TYR A 433 0.25 -29.24 15.22
C TYR A 433 1.12 -30.21 16.00
N GLU A 434 1.82 -31.06 15.27
CA GLU A 434 2.98 -31.76 15.82
C GLU A 434 4.03 -30.77 16.34
N TYR A 435 4.65 -31.10 17.48
CA TYR A 435 5.71 -30.28 18.06
C TYR A 435 7.03 -30.47 17.30
N MET A 436 7.67 -29.35 16.95
CA MET A 436 8.94 -29.32 16.22
C MET A 436 10.07 -28.85 17.17
N PRO A 437 10.90 -29.75 17.70
CA PRO A 437 11.84 -29.42 18.78
C PRO A 437 12.99 -28.51 18.34
N ASN A 438 13.42 -28.63 17.08
CA ASN A 438 14.48 -27.81 16.51
C ASN A 438 13.94 -26.49 15.89
N LYS A 439 12.71 -26.09 16.19
CA LYS A 439 12.15 -24.78 15.78
C LYS A 439 12.32 -24.51 14.28
N SER A 440 12.51 -23.26 13.88
CA SER A 440 12.61 -22.81 12.49
C SER A 440 14.05 -22.76 11.98
N LEU A 441 14.21 -22.94 10.67
CA LEU A 441 15.48 -22.99 9.96
C LEU A 441 16.29 -21.67 10.07
N ASP A 442 15.61 -20.52 10.09
CA ASP A 442 16.24 -19.21 10.27
C ASP A 442 17.00 -19.06 11.60
N ALA A 443 16.55 -19.78 12.64
CA ALA A 443 17.20 -19.82 13.95
C ALA A 443 18.52 -20.59 13.94
N PHE A 444 18.80 -21.39 12.90
CA PHE A 444 20.06 -22.11 12.73
C PHE A 444 20.99 -21.39 11.75
N ILE A 445 20.48 -21.01 10.56
CA ILE A 445 21.31 -20.44 9.50
C ILE A 445 21.91 -19.08 9.91
N PHE A 446 21.12 -18.23 10.58
CA PHE A 446 21.50 -16.85 10.86
C PHE A 446 21.98 -16.60 12.29
N ASP A 447 22.00 -17.62 13.14
CA ASP A 447 22.58 -17.55 14.48
C ASP A 447 24.01 -18.11 14.42
N PRO A 448 25.05 -17.27 14.57
CA PRO A 448 26.45 -17.72 14.49
C PRO A 448 26.79 -18.83 15.49
N SER A 449 26.05 -18.95 16.59
CA SER A 449 26.27 -19.99 17.61
C SER A 449 25.70 -21.36 17.21
N LYS A 450 24.73 -21.39 16.29
CA LYS A 450 24.03 -22.61 15.85
C LYS A 450 24.30 -22.99 14.40
N ASN A 451 24.78 -22.06 13.59
CA ASN A 451 25.10 -22.26 12.18
C ASN A 451 26.04 -23.47 11.98
N LYS A 452 27.00 -23.67 12.90
CA LYS A 452 27.94 -24.80 12.90
C LYS A 452 27.29 -26.19 13.04
N LEU A 453 26.02 -26.25 13.46
CA LEU A 453 25.27 -27.50 13.60
C LEU A 453 24.71 -28.00 12.27
N LEU A 454 24.67 -27.15 11.24
CA LEU A 454 24.18 -27.50 9.90
C LEU A 454 25.35 -27.57 8.92
N ASP A 455 25.98 -28.75 8.85
CA ASP A 455 26.99 -29.06 7.84
C ASP A 455 26.40 -29.04 6.41
N TRP A 456 27.26 -29.09 5.40
CA TRP A 456 26.81 -29.07 4.00
C TRP A 456 25.78 -30.15 3.69
N ARG A 457 26.00 -31.38 4.17
CA ARG A 457 25.11 -32.52 3.93
C ARG A 457 23.72 -32.27 4.50
N THR A 458 23.64 -31.72 5.70
CA THR A 458 22.37 -31.39 6.35
C THR A 458 21.67 -30.25 5.61
N ARG A 459 22.40 -29.19 5.20
CA ARG A 459 21.83 -28.09 4.39
C ARG A 459 21.31 -28.55 3.04
N TYR A 460 22.02 -29.49 2.40
CA TYR A 460 21.56 -30.11 1.15
C TYR A 460 20.29 -30.93 1.37
N ASN A 461 20.24 -31.79 2.40
CA ASN A 461 19.04 -32.56 2.76
C ASN A 461 17.84 -31.64 3.06
N ILE A 462 18.08 -30.51 3.73
CA ILE A 462 17.07 -29.48 3.99
C ILE A 462 16.56 -28.88 2.67
N THR A 463 17.48 -28.50 1.77
CA THR A 463 17.14 -27.94 0.46
C THR A 463 16.31 -28.92 -0.37
N GLU A 464 16.73 -30.18 -0.42
CA GLU A 464 16.02 -31.26 -1.11
C GLU A 464 14.64 -31.53 -0.50
N GLY A 465 14.55 -31.57 0.84
CA GLY A 465 13.28 -31.79 1.54
C GLY A 465 12.27 -30.67 1.31
N ILE A 466 12.71 -29.41 1.29
CA ILE A 466 11.85 -28.26 0.94
C ILE A 466 11.38 -28.41 -0.52
N ALA A 467 12.27 -28.76 -1.45
CA ALA A 467 11.92 -28.95 -2.85
C ALA A 467 10.87 -30.05 -3.04
N ARG A 468 11.01 -31.18 -2.32
CA ARG A 468 10.04 -32.28 -2.29
C ARG A 468 8.70 -31.84 -1.70
N GLY A 469 8.71 -31.04 -0.63
CA GLY A 469 7.49 -30.45 -0.05
C GLY A 469 6.73 -29.57 -1.05
N LEU A 470 7.42 -28.69 -1.76
CA LEU A 470 6.80 -27.83 -2.78
C LEU A 470 6.31 -28.61 -4.01
N LEU A 471 7.08 -29.60 -4.48
CA LEU A 471 6.63 -30.47 -5.58
C LEU A 471 5.31 -31.16 -5.23
N TYR A 472 5.19 -31.66 -4.00
CA TYR A 472 3.94 -32.25 -3.53
C TYR A 472 2.77 -31.25 -3.54
N LEU A 473 2.98 -30.02 -3.08
CA LEU A 473 1.94 -28.98 -3.13
C LEU A 473 1.53 -28.63 -4.57
N HIS A 474 2.49 -28.52 -5.49
CA HIS A 474 2.23 -28.07 -6.86
C HIS A 474 1.65 -29.17 -7.76
N ARG A 475 2.05 -30.44 -7.56
CA ARG A 475 1.75 -31.53 -8.50
C ARG A 475 1.22 -32.82 -7.87
N ASP A 476 1.82 -33.31 -6.79
CA ASP A 476 1.54 -34.68 -6.32
C ASP A 476 0.35 -34.76 -5.34
N SER A 477 -0.08 -33.63 -4.80
CA SER A 477 -1.30 -33.54 -4.00
C SER A 477 -2.54 -33.53 -4.89
N ARG A 478 -3.67 -33.98 -4.34
CA ARG A 478 -4.96 -34.06 -5.07
C ARG A 478 -5.43 -32.70 -5.61
N LEU A 479 -5.00 -31.62 -4.98
CA LEU A 479 -5.35 -30.25 -5.31
C LEU A 479 -4.06 -29.47 -5.50
N ARG A 480 -3.92 -28.75 -6.61
CA ARG A 480 -2.77 -27.87 -6.80
C ARG A 480 -2.82 -26.75 -5.78
N ILE A 481 -1.80 -26.65 -4.92
CA ILE A 481 -1.73 -25.67 -3.84
C ILE A 481 -0.49 -24.80 -4.00
N ILE A 482 -0.66 -23.49 -3.90
CA ILE A 482 0.44 -22.51 -3.92
C ILE A 482 0.60 -21.94 -2.50
N HIS A 483 1.81 -21.98 -1.95
CA HIS A 483 2.11 -21.62 -0.57
C HIS A 483 2.09 -20.10 -0.33
N ARG A 484 2.74 -19.32 -1.23
CA ARG A 484 2.77 -17.84 -1.26
C ARG A 484 3.54 -17.14 -0.14
N ASP A 485 3.84 -17.80 0.97
CA ASP A 485 4.69 -17.24 2.04
C ASP A 485 5.84 -18.18 2.43
N LEU A 486 6.57 -18.72 1.45
CA LEU A 486 7.73 -19.57 1.72
C LEU A 486 8.95 -18.70 2.11
N LYS A 487 9.52 -18.96 3.28
CA LYS A 487 10.70 -18.27 3.84
C LYS A 487 11.37 -19.14 4.91
N ALA A 488 12.59 -18.79 5.32
CA ALA A 488 13.36 -19.57 6.29
C ALA A 488 12.64 -19.74 7.66
N SER A 489 11.87 -18.74 8.12
CA SER A 489 11.11 -18.84 9.38
C SER A 489 9.90 -19.78 9.31
N ASN A 490 9.45 -20.12 8.10
CA ASN A 490 8.29 -20.99 7.86
C ASN A 490 8.71 -22.44 7.54
N VAL A 491 10.01 -22.75 7.58
CA VAL A 491 10.54 -24.11 7.52
C VAL A 491 10.95 -24.54 8.92
N LEU A 492 10.23 -25.52 9.50
CA LEU A 492 10.53 -26.08 10.81
C LEU A 492 11.40 -27.34 10.70
N LEU A 493 12.14 -27.67 11.75
CA LEU A 493 13.06 -28.80 11.81
C LEU A 493 12.62 -29.82 12.87
N ASP A 494 12.52 -31.09 12.50
CA ASP A 494 12.21 -32.19 13.42
C ASP A 494 13.45 -32.62 14.23
N GLU A 495 13.33 -33.68 15.03
CA GLU A 495 14.40 -34.20 15.89
C GLU A 495 15.67 -34.55 15.11
N GLU A 496 15.52 -35.06 13.89
CA GLU A 496 16.62 -35.44 12.99
C GLU A 496 17.02 -34.33 12.00
N LEU A 497 16.56 -33.08 12.21
CA LEU A 497 16.84 -31.91 11.35
C LEU A 497 16.26 -32.02 9.93
N ASN A 498 15.22 -32.84 9.72
CA ASN A 498 14.50 -32.83 8.45
C ASN A 498 13.57 -31.61 8.37
N PRO A 499 13.43 -31.00 7.18
CA PRO A 499 12.60 -29.82 6.99
C PRO A 499 11.12 -30.17 6.86
N LYS A 500 10.28 -29.36 7.50
CA LYS A 500 8.82 -29.35 7.32
C LYS A 500 8.31 -27.94 7.06
N ILE A 501 7.65 -27.74 5.92
CA ILE A 501 7.02 -26.48 5.54
C ILE A 501 5.78 -26.25 6.42
N SER A 502 5.62 -25.03 6.92
CA SER A 502 4.56 -24.60 7.84
C SER A 502 3.92 -23.27 7.42
N ASP A 503 2.84 -22.90 8.10
CA ASP A 503 2.11 -21.62 7.95
C ASP A 503 1.38 -21.46 6.61
N PHE A 504 0.29 -22.23 6.45
CA PHE A 504 -0.53 -22.27 5.24
C PHE A 504 -1.68 -21.26 5.24
N GLY A 505 -1.71 -20.30 6.16
CA GLY A 505 -2.79 -19.31 6.27
C GLY A 505 -3.00 -18.49 4.98
N MET A 506 -1.95 -18.36 4.17
CA MET A 506 -1.94 -17.63 2.90
C MET A 506 -2.07 -18.52 1.66
N ALA A 507 -2.06 -19.85 1.84
CA ALA A 507 -2.07 -20.81 0.75
C ALA A 507 -3.39 -20.79 -0.03
N ARG A 508 -3.34 -21.11 -1.32
CA ARG A 508 -4.53 -21.16 -2.19
C ARG A 508 -4.62 -22.47 -2.96
N ILE A 509 -5.85 -22.98 -3.09
CA ILE A 509 -6.21 -24.18 -3.86
C ILE A 509 -6.62 -23.78 -5.28
N PHE A 510 -6.04 -24.44 -6.29
CA PHE A 510 -6.36 -24.25 -7.71
C PHE A 510 -7.10 -25.49 -8.26
N GLY A 511 -8.16 -25.24 -9.04
CA GLY A 511 -8.88 -26.29 -9.79
C GLY A 511 -8.10 -26.72 -11.03
N GLY A 512 -8.29 -27.96 -11.48
CA GLY A 512 -7.50 -28.61 -12.55
C GLY A 512 -7.54 -27.96 -13.94
N GLY A 513 -8.22 -26.82 -14.12
CA GLY A 513 -8.28 -26.04 -15.38
C GLY A 513 -7.66 -24.63 -15.31
N ASP A 514 -7.38 -24.10 -14.12
CA ASP A 514 -6.91 -22.72 -13.95
C ASP A 514 -5.38 -22.70 -13.75
N ASN A 515 -4.62 -22.27 -14.75
CA ASN A 515 -3.16 -22.19 -14.68
C ASN A 515 -2.65 -20.89 -14.05
N GLN A 516 -3.46 -19.82 -14.02
CA GLN A 516 -3.13 -18.51 -13.46
C GLN A 516 -4.42 -17.84 -12.99
N VAL A 517 -4.40 -17.23 -11.80
CA VAL A 517 -5.48 -16.32 -11.36
C VAL A 517 -4.85 -14.97 -11.10
N ASN A 518 -5.31 -13.95 -11.81
CA ASN A 518 -4.97 -12.56 -11.54
C ASN A 518 -5.74 -12.15 -10.27
N THR A 519 -5.06 -12.07 -9.13
CA THR A 519 -5.71 -11.68 -7.87
C THR A 519 -5.20 -10.32 -7.43
N SER A 520 -6.11 -9.35 -7.29
CA SER A 520 -5.87 -7.96 -6.86
C SER A 520 -5.33 -7.78 -5.42
N ARG A 521 -4.92 -8.86 -4.74
CA ARG A 521 -4.43 -8.86 -3.35
C ARG A 521 -2.99 -9.39 -3.31
N ILE A 522 -2.01 -8.49 -3.27
CA ILE A 522 -0.59 -8.84 -3.08
C ILE A 522 -0.38 -9.25 -1.62
N VAL A 523 -0.01 -10.51 -1.37
CA VAL A 523 0.31 -11.00 -0.03
C VAL A 523 1.54 -11.92 -0.09
N GLY A 524 2.52 -11.67 0.79
CA GLY A 524 3.71 -12.49 1.02
C GLY A 524 4.82 -11.65 1.69
N THR A 525 5.96 -12.27 2.02
CA THR A 525 7.05 -11.59 2.73
C THR A 525 7.99 -10.84 1.77
N TYR A 526 8.21 -9.55 2.01
CA TYR A 526 9.13 -8.68 1.24
C TYR A 526 10.54 -9.32 1.13
N GLY A 527 11.08 -9.37 -0.09
CA GLY A 527 12.34 -10.06 -0.41
C GLY A 527 12.19 -11.50 -0.92
N TYR A 528 11.06 -12.17 -0.66
CA TYR A 528 10.72 -13.49 -1.25
C TYR A 528 9.61 -13.40 -2.31
N LEU A 529 9.07 -12.20 -2.53
CA LEU A 529 8.01 -11.92 -3.50
C LEU A 529 8.59 -11.77 -4.92
N SER A 530 7.89 -12.37 -5.90
CA SER A 530 8.19 -12.19 -7.31
C SER A 530 7.58 -10.89 -7.86
N MET A 531 8.34 -10.13 -8.65
CA MET A 531 7.94 -8.79 -9.11
C MET A 531 6.77 -8.74 -10.11
N GLN A 532 6.39 -9.86 -10.73
CA GLN A 532 5.33 -9.86 -11.74
C GLN A 532 3.91 -9.86 -11.16
N GLY A 533 3.72 -9.89 -9.83
CA GLY A 533 2.40 -9.86 -9.17
C GLY A 533 1.48 -11.07 -9.47
N LEU A 534 1.87 -11.95 -10.41
CA LEU A 534 1.15 -13.12 -10.86
C LEU A 534 1.41 -14.31 -9.91
N PHE A 535 0.41 -14.66 -9.12
CA PHE A 535 0.45 -15.83 -8.24
C PHE A 535 0.36 -17.12 -9.05
N SER A 536 1.45 -17.88 -9.08
CA SER A 536 1.57 -19.13 -9.81
C SER A 536 2.57 -20.06 -9.11
N GLU A 537 2.68 -21.32 -9.53
CA GLU A 537 3.75 -22.22 -9.04
C GLU A 537 5.15 -21.57 -9.12
N LYS A 538 5.36 -20.66 -10.10
CA LYS A 538 6.62 -19.94 -10.30
C LYS A 538 6.91 -18.85 -9.26
N SER A 539 5.91 -18.41 -8.48
CA SER A 539 6.17 -17.52 -7.35
C SER A 539 6.79 -18.28 -6.18
N ASP A 540 6.31 -19.48 -5.88
CA ASP A 540 6.91 -20.35 -4.85
C ASP A 540 8.32 -20.81 -5.27
N VAL A 541 8.55 -21.05 -6.57
CA VAL A 541 9.89 -21.35 -7.10
C VAL A 541 10.85 -20.18 -6.86
N PHE A 542 10.41 -18.94 -7.05
CA PHE A 542 11.23 -17.77 -6.77
C PHE A 542 11.61 -17.70 -5.29
N SER A 543 10.62 -17.85 -4.38
CA SER A 543 10.87 -17.87 -2.94
C SER A 543 11.80 -19.02 -2.52
N PHE A 544 11.67 -20.19 -3.16
CA PHE A 544 12.58 -21.32 -2.98
C PHE A 544 14.00 -20.95 -3.41
N GLY A 545 14.18 -20.30 -4.56
CA GLY A 545 15.48 -19.84 -5.04
C GLY A 545 16.19 -18.92 -4.06
N VAL A 546 15.48 -17.92 -3.52
CA VAL A 546 16.00 -17.05 -2.46
C VAL A 546 16.42 -17.85 -1.24
N LEU A 547 15.58 -18.81 -0.80
CA LEU A 547 15.87 -19.66 0.34
C LEU A 547 17.12 -20.54 0.13
N VAL A 548 17.33 -21.07 -1.07
CA VAL A 548 18.57 -21.80 -1.42
C VAL A 548 19.79 -20.90 -1.27
N LEU A 549 19.72 -19.66 -1.77
CA LEU A 549 20.83 -18.71 -1.66
C LEU A 549 21.13 -18.37 -0.19
N GLU A 550 20.12 -18.24 0.66
CA GLU A 550 20.29 -18.03 2.10
C GLU A 550 20.89 -19.26 2.80
N ILE A 551 20.42 -20.47 2.48
CA ILE A 551 20.94 -21.73 3.02
C ILE A 551 22.42 -21.89 2.69
N VAL A 552 22.83 -21.65 1.45
CA VAL A 552 24.23 -21.85 1.05
C VAL A 552 25.13 -20.73 1.56
N SER A 553 24.66 -19.48 1.57
CA SER A 553 25.50 -18.34 1.97
C SER A 553 25.54 -18.06 3.46
N GLY A 554 24.57 -18.56 4.23
CA GLY A 554 24.44 -18.21 5.66
C GLY A 554 24.01 -16.76 5.89
N ARG A 555 23.68 -16.00 4.85
CA ARG A 555 23.39 -14.56 4.91
C ARG A 555 21.89 -14.31 4.76
N ARG A 556 21.33 -13.40 5.55
CA ARG A 556 19.93 -12.99 5.40
C ARG A 556 19.78 -12.15 4.13
N ASN A 557 18.71 -12.39 3.38
CA ASN A 557 18.38 -11.53 2.25
C ASN A 557 18.17 -10.06 2.68
N SER A 558 17.69 -9.83 3.91
CA SER A 558 17.44 -8.49 4.48
C SER A 558 18.67 -7.74 5.02
N SER A 559 19.86 -8.36 5.07
CA SER A 559 21.07 -7.74 5.67
C SER A 559 22.00 -6.99 4.72
N PHE A 560 21.62 -6.79 3.45
CA PHE A 560 22.49 -6.19 2.41
C PHE A 560 22.45 -4.64 2.36
N TYR A 561 22.55 -3.96 3.51
CA TYR A 561 22.63 -2.49 3.57
C TYR A 561 24.08 -1.94 3.57
N ASP A 562 25.08 -2.76 3.92
CA ASP A 562 26.46 -2.32 4.16
C ASP A 562 27.46 -2.66 3.03
N ASN A 563 27.02 -3.27 1.93
CA ASN A 563 27.92 -3.65 0.83
C ASN A 563 27.76 -2.67 -0.34
N GLU A 564 28.81 -1.89 -0.64
CA GLU A 564 28.80 -0.73 -1.55
C GLU A 564 28.33 -1.04 -2.99
N HIS A 565 28.19 -2.32 -3.37
CA HIS A 565 27.96 -2.77 -4.74
C HIS A 565 26.66 -3.56 -4.98
N ALA A 566 25.87 -3.93 -3.96
CA ALA A 566 24.65 -4.74 -4.14
C ALA A 566 23.48 -4.34 -3.20
N LEU A 567 22.26 -4.25 -3.74
CA LEU A 567 21.03 -3.87 -3.01
C LEU A 567 20.31 -5.05 -2.31
N SER A 568 20.63 -6.30 -2.66
CA SER A 568 20.01 -7.52 -2.13
C SER A 568 20.97 -8.72 -2.19
N LEU A 569 20.69 -9.80 -1.45
CA LEU A 569 21.47 -11.04 -1.54
C LEU A 569 21.49 -11.59 -2.97
N VAL A 570 20.34 -11.57 -3.64
CA VAL A 570 20.21 -12.04 -5.02
C VAL A 570 21.12 -11.25 -5.97
N GLY A 571 21.13 -9.92 -5.85
CA GLY A 571 22.00 -9.07 -6.67
C GLY A 571 23.49 -9.29 -6.37
N PHE A 572 23.85 -9.49 -5.10
CA PHE A 572 25.22 -9.80 -4.70
C PHE A 572 25.69 -11.14 -5.27
N VAL A 573 24.87 -12.19 -5.13
CA VAL A 573 25.15 -13.53 -5.67
C VAL A 573 25.33 -13.48 -7.19
N TRP A 574 24.48 -12.73 -7.90
CA TRP A 574 24.60 -12.59 -9.35
C TRP A 574 25.90 -11.95 -9.79
N ILE A 575 26.32 -10.86 -9.14
CA ILE A 575 27.59 -10.18 -9.44
C ILE A 575 28.75 -11.17 -9.28
N GLN A 576 28.80 -11.87 -8.15
CA GLN A 576 29.83 -12.88 -7.88
C GLN A 576 29.80 -14.04 -8.89
N TRP A 577 28.62 -14.48 -9.32
CA TRP A 577 28.50 -15.51 -10.35
C TRP A 577 29.03 -15.06 -11.71
N ARG A 578 28.68 -13.85 -12.16
CA ARG A 578 29.19 -13.29 -13.44
C ARG A 578 30.70 -13.09 -13.44
N GLU A 579 31.26 -12.71 -12.30
CA GLU A 579 32.70 -12.49 -12.13
C GLU A 579 33.49 -13.80 -11.94
N GLY A 580 32.82 -14.96 -11.95
CA GLY A 580 33.46 -16.27 -11.75
C GLY A 580 33.85 -16.56 -10.30
N ASN A 581 33.39 -15.75 -9.34
CA ASN A 581 33.76 -15.78 -7.93
C ASN A 581 32.69 -16.44 -7.03
N ILE A 582 31.83 -17.31 -7.57
CA ILE A 582 30.69 -17.92 -6.88
C ILE A 582 31.07 -18.67 -5.58
N LEU A 583 32.29 -19.22 -5.50
CA LEU A 583 32.78 -19.93 -4.31
C LEU A 583 32.96 -19.00 -3.09
N SER A 584 33.17 -17.70 -3.31
CA SER A 584 33.28 -16.70 -2.23
C SER A 584 31.98 -16.48 -1.46
N LEU A 585 30.86 -16.93 -2.01
CA LEU A 585 29.53 -16.81 -1.42
C LEU A 585 29.23 -17.91 -0.40
N ILE A 586 29.99 -19.00 -0.44
CA ILE A 586 29.75 -20.17 0.40
C ILE A 586 30.02 -19.80 1.84
N ASP A 587 29.10 -20.16 2.73
CA ASP A 587 29.28 -19.99 4.16
C ASP A 587 30.58 -20.72 4.61
N PRO A 588 31.55 -20.02 5.23
CA PRO A 588 32.82 -20.62 5.62
C PRO A 588 32.67 -21.85 6.52
N GLU A 589 31.59 -21.95 7.29
CA GLU A 589 31.36 -23.07 8.22
C GLU A 589 30.91 -24.37 7.52
N ILE A 590 30.43 -24.30 6.27
CA ILE A 590 30.07 -25.47 5.46
C ILE A 590 31.04 -25.73 4.31
N TYR A 591 32.05 -24.87 4.16
CA TYR A 591 32.98 -24.94 3.05
C TYR A 591 33.91 -26.15 3.20
N ASP A 592 33.77 -27.09 2.28
CA ASP A 592 34.67 -28.22 2.10
C ASP A 592 34.88 -28.44 0.59
N HIS A 593 36.15 -28.40 0.17
CA HIS A 593 36.57 -28.60 -1.21
C HIS A 593 36.04 -29.89 -1.85
N SER A 594 35.78 -30.93 -1.05
CA SER A 594 35.21 -32.18 -1.55
C SER A 594 33.79 -31.99 -2.13
N HIS A 595 33.11 -30.89 -1.78
CA HIS A 595 31.74 -30.59 -2.16
C HIS A 595 31.61 -29.41 -3.15
N ASP A 596 32.70 -28.79 -3.61
CA ASP A 596 32.70 -27.57 -4.45
C ASP A 596 31.73 -27.66 -5.64
N LYS A 597 31.73 -28.81 -6.34
CA LYS A 597 30.84 -29.06 -7.49
C LYS A 597 29.36 -29.08 -7.09
N ASN A 598 29.04 -29.70 -5.95
CA ASN A 598 27.66 -29.83 -5.47
C ASN A 598 27.14 -28.50 -4.93
N ILE A 599 27.97 -27.74 -4.22
CA ILE A 599 27.62 -26.41 -3.68
C ILE A 599 27.41 -25.41 -4.80
N SER A 600 28.35 -25.35 -5.75
CA SER A 600 28.26 -24.46 -6.93
C SER A 600 27.01 -24.78 -7.75
N ARG A 601 26.68 -26.07 -7.89
CA ARG A 601 25.46 -26.50 -8.56
C ARG A 601 24.20 -26.01 -7.84
N CYS A 602 24.15 -26.08 -6.51
CA CYS A 602 23.00 -25.58 -5.74
C CYS A 602 22.83 -24.05 -5.87
N LEU A 603 23.93 -23.28 -5.82
CA LEU A 603 23.88 -21.83 -6.05
C LEU A 603 23.39 -21.50 -7.46
N HIS A 604 23.83 -22.27 -8.46
CA HIS A 604 23.38 -22.12 -9.84
C HIS A 604 21.88 -22.42 -10.01
N ILE A 605 21.38 -23.48 -9.35
CA ILE A 605 19.93 -23.79 -9.31
C ILE A 605 19.17 -22.65 -8.61
N GLY A 606 19.71 -22.11 -7.51
CA GLY A 606 19.15 -20.94 -6.83
C GLY A 606 19.00 -19.74 -7.78
N LEU A 607 20.02 -19.44 -8.57
CA LEU A 607 19.99 -18.39 -9.60
C LEU A 607 18.95 -18.64 -10.69
N LEU A 608 18.81 -19.88 -11.18
CA LEU A 608 17.77 -20.25 -12.15
C LEU A 608 16.36 -20.05 -11.60
N CYS A 609 16.17 -20.23 -10.29
CA CYS A 609 14.87 -20.05 -9.63
C CYS A 609 14.50 -18.57 -9.41
N VAL A 610 15.48 -17.66 -9.30
CA VAL A 610 15.25 -16.22 -9.03
C VAL A 610 15.31 -15.32 -10.27
N GLN A 611 15.28 -15.90 -11.47
CA GLN A 611 15.23 -15.16 -12.73
C GLN A 611 14.03 -14.19 -12.77
N GLU A 612 14.21 -13.03 -13.38
CA GLU A 612 13.19 -11.96 -13.43
C GLU A 612 11.88 -12.46 -14.06
N SER A 613 11.98 -13.08 -15.22
CA SER A 613 10.83 -13.63 -15.94
C SER A 613 10.35 -14.95 -15.33
N ALA A 614 9.05 -15.05 -15.01
CA ALA A 614 8.48 -16.28 -14.45
C ALA A 614 8.51 -17.47 -15.42
N VAL A 615 8.53 -17.23 -16.74
CA VAL A 615 8.60 -18.31 -17.74
C VAL A 615 9.96 -19.01 -17.74
N ASP A 616 11.04 -18.27 -17.46
CA ASP A 616 12.41 -18.79 -17.47
C ASP A 616 12.75 -19.64 -16.25
N ARG A 617 11.98 -19.48 -15.16
CA ARG A 617 12.17 -20.26 -13.92
C ARG A 617 11.82 -21.73 -14.15
N PRO A 618 12.60 -22.70 -13.65
CA PRO A 618 12.22 -24.11 -13.71
C PRO A 618 10.95 -24.37 -12.87
N ASN A 619 10.23 -25.47 -13.14
CA ASN A 619 9.23 -25.97 -12.20
C ASN A 619 9.89 -26.84 -11.12
N MET A 620 9.21 -27.11 -10.00
CA MET A 620 9.80 -27.86 -8.89
C MET A 620 10.24 -29.29 -9.25
N ALA A 621 9.58 -29.94 -10.22
CA ALA A 621 9.99 -31.27 -10.68
C ALA A 621 11.35 -31.21 -11.40
N THR A 622 11.55 -30.20 -12.25
CA THR A 622 12.83 -29.90 -12.89
C THR A 622 13.90 -29.55 -11.85
N VAL A 623 13.57 -28.75 -10.83
CA VAL A 623 14.49 -28.41 -9.73
C VAL A 623 14.98 -29.68 -9.00
N ILE A 624 14.10 -30.63 -8.69
CA ILE A 624 14.51 -31.89 -8.05
C ILE A 624 15.42 -32.72 -8.95
N SER A 625 15.11 -32.83 -10.24
CA SER A 625 15.96 -33.53 -11.21
C SER A 625 17.34 -32.87 -11.34
N MET A 626 17.40 -31.54 -11.26
CA MET A 626 18.64 -30.78 -11.20
C MET A 626 19.40 -31.05 -9.90
N LEU A 627 18.76 -31.05 -8.73
CA LEU A 627 19.41 -31.37 -7.45
C LEU A 627 19.98 -32.80 -7.44
N ASN A 628 19.24 -33.79 -7.94
CA ASN A 628 19.63 -35.20 -7.99
C ASN A 628 20.72 -35.54 -9.02
N ASN A 629 21.28 -34.55 -9.72
CA ASN A 629 22.26 -34.74 -10.80
C ASN A 629 21.76 -35.58 -11.99
N GLU A 630 20.45 -35.69 -12.20
CA GLU A 630 19.88 -36.37 -13.38
C GLU A 630 20.11 -35.54 -14.66
N VAL A 631 20.21 -34.22 -14.53
CA VAL A 631 20.54 -33.29 -15.61
C VAL A 631 22.04 -33.00 -15.62
N ALA A 632 22.77 -33.55 -16.60
CA ALA A 632 24.24 -33.47 -16.64
C ALA A 632 24.79 -32.02 -16.76
N SER A 633 24.09 -31.13 -17.47
CA SER A 633 24.49 -29.72 -17.65
C SER A 633 23.33 -28.78 -17.40
N LEU A 634 23.55 -27.75 -16.58
CA LEU A 634 22.53 -26.74 -16.26
C LEU A 634 22.59 -25.57 -17.25
N PRO A 635 21.44 -25.01 -17.66
CA PRO A 635 21.41 -23.83 -18.53
C PRO A 635 21.95 -22.59 -17.79
N PRO A 636 22.58 -21.63 -18.49
CA PRO A 636 23.03 -20.40 -17.85
C PRO A 636 21.83 -19.56 -17.37
N PRO A 637 21.83 -19.04 -16.12
CA PRO A 637 20.78 -18.18 -15.62
C PRO A 637 20.78 -16.83 -16.34
N SER A 638 19.58 -16.32 -16.63
CA SER A 638 19.34 -14.93 -17.05
C SER A 638 19.32 -13.99 -15.84
N GLN A 639 19.29 -12.68 -16.10
CA GLN A 639 19.39 -11.66 -15.05
C GLN A 639 18.27 -11.83 -14.00
N PRO A 640 18.62 -11.94 -12.71
CA PRO A 640 17.67 -11.90 -11.61
C PRO A 640 17.04 -10.51 -11.48
N ALA A 641 15.82 -10.48 -10.93
CA ALA A 641 15.23 -9.20 -10.52
C ALA A 641 16.14 -8.49 -9.49
N PHE A 642 16.14 -7.15 -9.48
CA PHE A 642 16.80 -6.30 -8.47
C PHE A 642 18.34 -6.11 -8.56
N ILE A 643 18.90 -5.83 -9.75
CA ILE A 643 20.33 -5.48 -9.91
C ILE A 643 20.51 -4.05 -10.41
N LEU A 644 20.73 -3.09 -9.50
CA LEU A 644 21.04 -1.71 -9.89
C LEU A 644 21.97 -1.02 -8.88
N ARG A 645 23.28 -1.09 -9.15
CA ARG A 645 24.25 -0.06 -8.73
C ARG A 645 25.46 0.03 -9.67
N GLN A 646 25.90 -1.09 -10.24
CA GLN A 646 27.12 -1.14 -11.05
C GLN A 646 26.96 -0.61 -12.50
N TYR A 647 25.75 -0.62 -13.06
CA TYR A 647 25.50 -0.10 -14.41
C TYR A 647 25.56 1.43 -14.50
N MET A 648 25.34 2.14 -13.38
CA MET A 648 25.30 3.61 -13.35
C MET A 648 26.66 4.27 -13.05
N LEU A 649 27.65 3.52 -12.54
CA LEU A 649 28.94 4.09 -12.11
C LEU A 649 30.13 3.73 -13.01
N ASN A 650 30.00 2.69 -13.86
CA ASN A 650 31.11 2.19 -14.70
C ASN A 650 30.98 2.53 -16.19
N SER A 651 30.09 3.42 -16.62
CA SER A 651 30.19 4.03 -17.95
C SER A 651 31.30 5.10 -17.97
N LYS A 652 32.54 4.68 -17.70
CA LYS A 652 33.68 5.29 -18.37
C LYS A 652 33.61 4.83 -19.82
N SER A 653 33.66 5.80 -20.72
CA SER A 653 33.75 5.60 -22.16
C SER A 653 34.70 4.45 -22.51
N PRO A 654 34.25 3.44 -23.27
CA PRO A 654 35.14 2.73 -24.16
C PRO A 654 35.53 3.71 -25.27
N GLU A 655 36.83 3.90 -25.42
CA GLU A 655 37.47 4.73 -26.43
C GLU A 655 37.02 4.37 -27.86
N GLU A 656 36.96 5.43 -28.68
CA GLU A 656 37.06 5.49 -30.14
C GLU A 656 36.64 4.27 -30.96
N ASN A 657 35.43 4.36 -31.55
CA ASN A 657 35.26 3.94 -32.94
C ASN A 657 34.91 5.18 -33.76
N GLN A 658 35.87 5.65 -34.56
CA GLN A 658 35.61 6.56 -35.67
C GLN A 658 34.60 5.90 -36.62
N ILE A 659 33.33 6.28 -36.53
CA ILE A 659 32.38 6.06 -37.61
C ILE A 659 32.42 7.31 -38.48
N VAL A 660 33.18 7.21 -39.57
CA VAL A 660 33.13 8.14 -40.70
C VAL A 660 31.70 8.16 -41.22
N CYS A 661 31.01 9.29 -41.07
CA CYS A 661 29.74 9.53 -41.74
C CYS A 661 30.04 9.78 -43.22
N SER A 662 29.55 8.90 -44.10
CA SER A 662 29.67 9.08 -45.53
C SER A 662 28.78 10.23 -45.99
N ILE A 663 29.39 11.19 -46.67
CA ILE A 663 28.70 12.23 -47.44
C ILE A 663 28.03 11.52 -48.61
N ASN A 664 26.71 11.38 -48.56
CA ASN A 664 25.89 11.29 -49.77
C ASN A 664 24.57 12.01 -49.53
N ASN A 665 24.32 12.99 -50.41
CA ASN A 665 23.11 13.79 -50.46
C ASN A 665 21.87 12.92 -50.69
N VAL A 666 20.76 13.37 -50.11
CA VAL A 666 19.35 12.98 -50.38
C VAL A 666 18.80 11.84 -49.51
N SER A 667 18.55 12.14 -48.23
CA SER A 667 17.28 11.95 -47.49
C SER A 667 17.51 12.30 -46.02
N ILE A 668 17.02 13.46 -45.58
CA ILE A 668 17.24 13.99 -44.22
C ILE A 668 16.27 13.27 -43.26
N THR A 669 16.68 12.14 -42.71
CA THR A 669 16.12 11.59 -41.46
C THR A 669 17.18 11.22 -40.43
N ASP A 670 18.46 11.36 -40.74
CA ASP A 670 19.57 11.10 -39.82
C ASP A 670 20.31 12.40 -39.51
N LEU A 671 19.69 13.28 -38.73
CA LEU A 671 20.41 14.40 -38.12
C LEU A 671 21.06 13.90 -36.84
N CYS A 672 22.39 13.79 -36.86
CA CYS A 672 23.20 13.86 -35.64
C CYS A 672 22.74 15.06 -34.82
N ASP A 673 22.79 14.96 -33.49
CA ASP A 673 22.28 15.95 -32.53
C ASP A 673 22.98 17.33 -32.54
N THR A 674 23.60 17.73 -33.66
CA THR A 674 24.37 18.97 -33.83
C THR A 674 23.90 19.74 -35.07
N ILE A 675 23.53 21.00 -34.87
CA ILE A 675 23.22 21.99 -35.91
C ILE A 675 24.46 22.87 -36.11
N THR A 676 24.98 22.94 -37.33
CA THR A 676 26.04 23.88 -37.72
C THR A 676 25.48 25.07 -38.50
N SER A 677 26.29 26.09 -38.78
CA SER A 677 25.87 27.29 -39.52
C SER A 677 25.37 27.01 -40.95
N SER A 678 25.66 25.84 -41.53
CA SER A 678 25.15 25.42 -42.83
C SER A 678 23.80 24.68 -42.76
N GLN A 679 23.28 24.42 -41.56
CA GLN A 679 22.06 23.66 -41.32
C GLN A 679 20.96 24.54 -40.72
N PHE A 680 19.71 24.20 -41.04
CA PHE A 680 18.53 24.84 -40.47
C PHE A 680 17.40 23.83 -40.38
N ILE A 681 16.55 23.97 -39.38
CA ILE A 681 15.31 23.21 -39.25
C ILE A 681 14.21 24.03 -39.91
N LYS A 682 13.49 23.43 -40.86
CA LYS A 682 12.30 24.02 -41.47
C LYS A 682 11.08 23.17 -41.14
N ASP A 683 9.95 23.80 -40.89
CA ASP A 683 8.68 23.11 -40.70
C ASP A 683 8.31 22.19 -41.91
N PRO A 684 8.02 20.87 -41.73
CA PRO A 684 7.74 20.14 -40.48
C PRO A 684 8.91 19.31 -39.92
N GLU A 685 10.14 19.57 -40.34
CA GLU A 685 11.32 18.89 -39.84
C GLU A 685 11.50 19.10 -38.33
N THR A 686 12.08 18.10 -37.70
CA THR A 686 12.34 18.07 -36.26
C THR A 686 13.71 17.49 -35.98
N LEU A 687 14.35 17.95 -34.90
CA LEU A 687 15.54 17.34 -34.35
C LEU A 687 15.13 16.48 -33.14
N ILE A 688 15.46 15.20 -33.15
CA ILE A 688 15.12 14.23 -32.10
C ILE A 688 16.41 13.90 -31.33
N SER A 689 16.33 13.74 -30.01
CA SER A 689 17.45 13.23 -29.21
C SER A 689 17.81 11.78 -29.56
N LYS A 690 19.03 11.32 -29.23
CA LYS A 690 19.48 9.95 -29.54
C LYS A 690 18.62 8.88 -28.88
N ASP A 691 18.10 9.17 -27.69
CA ASP A 691 17.22 8.26 -26.94
C ASP A 691 15.76 8.26 -27.43
N GLY A 692 15.42 9.12 -28.40
CA GLY A 692 14.09 9.24 -28.99
C GLY A 692 13.05 9.94 -28.11
N ASN A 693 13.42 10.46 -26.94
CA ASN A 693 12.47 10.98 -25.97
C ASN A 693 12.16 12.48 -26.14
N PHE A 694 13.10 13.28 -26.63
CA PHE A 694 12.94 14.72 -26.80
C PHE A 694 12.94 15.11 -28.28
N THR A 695 12.11 16.09 -28.61
CA THR A 695 12.00 16.59 -29.99
C THR A 695 11.96 18.11 -29.99
N LEU A 696 12.81 18.73 -30.80
CA LEU A 696 12.82 20.16 -31.14
C LEU A 696 12.19 20.36 -32.52
N GLY A 697 11.25 21.30 -32.64
CA GLY A 697 10.69 21.65 -33.94
C GLY A 697 9.58 22.69 -33.90
N PHE A 698 8.92 22.86 -35.05
CA PHE A 698 7.78 23.77 -35.20
C PHE A 698 6.46 23.08 -34.87
N PHE A 699 5.63 23.73 -34.08
CA PHE A 699 4.30 23.25 -33.71
C PHE A 699 3.27 24.40 -33.76
N SER A 700 2.00 24.03 -33.82
CA SER A 700 0.86 24.96 -33.77
C SER A 700 0.07 24.77 -32.48
N ARG A 701 -0.54 25.86 -32.00
CA ARG A 701 -1.48 25.77 -30.87
C ARG A 701 -2.82 25.18 -31.35
N ARG A 702 -3.54 24.50 -30.46
CA ARG A 702 -4.89 23.98 -30.75
C ARG A 702 -5.78 25.16 -31.20
N ASN A 703 -6.37 25.06 -32.38
CA ASN A 703 -7.17 26.10 -33.07
C ASN A 703 -6.40 27.33 -33.62
N SER A 704 -5.09 27.21 -33.88
CA SER A 704 -4.31 28.26 -34.55
C SER A 704 -3.44 27.70 -35.66
N THR A 705 -3.28 28.43 -36.76
CA THR A 705 -2.33 28.12 -37.85
C THR A 705 -0.94 28.71 -37.60
N ASN A 706 -0.79 29.54 -36.56
CA ASN A 706 0.48 30.20 -36.28
C ASN A 706 1.49 29.20 -35.72
N ARG A 707 2.75 29.33 -36.14
CA ARG A 707 3.84 28.41 -35.80
C ARG A 707 4.71 28.97 -34.69
N ASN A 708 4.91 28.13 -33.67
CA ASN A 708 5.85 28.35 -32.59
C ASN A 708 6.97 27.32 -32.66
N VAL A 709 8.18 27.70 -32.27
CA VAL A 709 9.29 26.77 -32.07
C VAL A 709 9.27 26.28 -30.64
N GLY A 710 9.44 24.98 -30.43
CA GLY A 710 9.50 24.42 -29.08
C GLY A 710 10.16 23.06 -29.00
N ILE A 711 10.39 22.65 -27.76
CA ILE A 711 10.89 21.32 -27.40
C ILE A 711 9.78 20.60 -26.63
N TRP A 712 9.53 19.34 -26.94
CA TRP A 712 8.55 18.51 -26.24
C TRP A 712 9.10 17.11 -25.93
N TRP A 713 8.51 16.47 -24.91
CA TRP A 713 8.87 15.11 -24.48
C TRP A 713 7.81 14.11 -24.95
N LYS A 714 8.22 13.14 -25.79
CA LYS A 714 7.42 12.08 -26.47
C LYS A 714 6.27 12.56 -27.36
N SER A 715 5.56 13.63 -26.97
CA SER A 715 4.38 14.16 -27.66
C SER A 715 4.29 15.67 -27.50
N GLN A 716 3.73 16.34 -28.52
CA GLN A 716 3.42 17.78 -28.50
C GLN A 716 2.37 18.17 -27.43
N SER A 717 1.76 17.21 -26.73
CA SER A 717 0.99 17.48 -25.50
C SER A 717 1.88 17.90 -24.32
N THR A 718 3.16 17.54 -24.33
CA THR A 718 4.12 17.78 -23.24
C THR A 718 5.23 18.73 -23.68
N ILE A 719 4.84 19.95 -24.02
CA ILE A 719 5.79 21.00 -24.42
C ILE A 719 6.56 21.51 -23.19
N MET A 720 7.88 21.55 -23.32
CA MET A 720 8.88 21.85 -22.28
C MET A 720 9.46 23.25 -22.43
N TRP A 721 9.67 23.67 -23.67
CA TRP A 721 10.16 24.99 -24.00
C TRP A 721 9.45 25.47 -25.25
N VAL A 722 9.18 26.76 -25.30
CA VAL A 722 8.55 27.44 -26.44
C VAL A 722 9.24 28.76 -26.60
N GLU A 723 9.61 29.12 -27.81
CA GLU A 723 10.12 30.46 -28.12
C GLU A 723 9.11 31.21 -28.98
N ASN A 724 9.46 32.42 -29.45
CA ASN A 724 8.62 33.26 -30.31
C ASN A 724 7.14 33.39 -29.85
N ARG A 725 6.90 33.30 -28.52
CA ARG A 725 5.55 33.22 -27.93
C ARG A 725 4.72 34.47 -28.18
N ASN A 726 5.39 35.63 -28.15
CA ASN A 726 4.82 36.95 -28.31
C ASN A 726 4.68 37.35 -29.78
N GLN A 727 5.43 36.70 -30.67
CA GLN A 727 5.45 36.95 -32.11
C GLN A 727 5.54 35.60 -32.86
N PRO A 728 4.45 34.81 -32.86
CA PRO A 728 4.44 33.54 -33.56
C PRO A 728 4.50 33.78 -35.08
N LEU A 729 5.02 32.81 -35.81
CA LEU A 729 5.09 32.91 -37.27
C LEU A 729 3.70 32.69 -37.88
N ASN A 730 3.38 33.46 -38.92
CA ASN A 730 2.07 33.38 -39.57
C ASN A 730 1.98 32.25 -40.61
N ASP A 731 3.10 31.65 -40.97
CA ASP A 731 3.23 30.59 -41.97
C ASP A 731 4.30 29.54 -41.57
N SER A 732 4.44 28.50 -42.39
CA SER A 732 5.45 27.44 -42.25
C SER A 732 6.78 27.76 -42.96
N ASN A 733 7.00 29.02 -43.34
CA ASN A 733 8.20 29.43 -44.08
C ASN A 733 9.35 29.87 -43.16
N GLY A 734 9.20 29.71 -41.85
CA GLY A 734 10.24 30.05 -40.89
C GLY A 734 11.31 28.99 -40.77
N ASN A 735 12.52 29.45 -40.42
CA ASN A 735 13.69 28.60 -40.24
C ASN A 735 14.26 28.81 -38.84
N PHE A 736 14.63 27.71 -38.17
CA PHE A 736 15.43 27.74 -36.94
C PHE A 736 16.88 27.40 -37.30
N THR A 737 17.82 28.33 -37.09
CA THR A 737 19.20 28.22 -37.60
C THR A 737 20.20 28.99 -36.75
N ILE A 738 21.49 28.86 -37.05
CA ILE A 738 22.54 29.76 -36.58
C ILE A 738 22.70 30.87 -37.63
N SER A 739 22.41 32.10 -37.23
CA SER A 739 22.52 33.29 -38.06
C SER A 739 23.99 33.66 -38.33
N GLU A 740 24.24 34.53 -39.32
CA GLU A 740 25.59 34.93 -39.75
C GLU A 740 26.41 35.59 -38.62
N ASP A 741 25.74 36.16 -37.62
CA ASP A 741 26.32 36.73 -36.41
C ASP A 741 26.70 35.66 -35.36
N GLY A 742 26.54 34.37 -35.67
CA GLY A 742 26.90 33.25 -34.80
C GLY A 742 25.84 32.91 -33.73
N ASN A 743 24.71 33.63 -33.71
CA ASN A 743 23.62 33.42 -32.77
C ASN A 743 22.60 32.38 -33.27
N LEU A 744 21.97 31.65 -32.34
CA LEU A 744 20.74 30.91 -32.68
C LEU A 744 19.61 31.91 -32.98
N ALA A 745 18.88 31.67 -34.06
CA ALA A 745 17.82 32.56 -34.53
C ALA A 745 16.61 31.83 -35.10
N ILE A 746 15.44 32.42 -34.89
CA ILE A 746 14.21 32.10 -35.61
C ILE A 746 14.01 33.16 -36.68
N LEU A 747 14.03 32.75 -37.95
CA LEU A 747 13.80 33.62 -39.09
C LEU A 747 12.40 33.37 -39.65
N ASN A 748 11.73 34.42 -40.12
CA ASN A 748 10.50 34.26 -40.93
C ASN A 748 10.84 33.98 -42.40
N GLY A 749 9.81 33.76 -43.25
CA GLY A 749 10.01 33.50 -44.69
C GLY A 749 10.72 34.62 -45.47
N GLN A 750 10.85 35.82 -44.90
CA GLN A 750 11.59 36.96 -45.48
C GLN A 750 12.99 37.10 -44.87
N LYS A 751 13.48 36.08 -44.13
CA LYS A 751 14.73 36.07 -43.38
C LYS A 751 14.84 37.16 -42.30
N ARG A 752 13.73 37.72 -41.83
CA ARG A 752 13.73 38.63 -40.67
C ARG A 752 13.83 37.83 -39.38
N VAL A 753 14.69 38.29 -38.47
CA VAL A 753 14.88 37.71 -37.14
C VAL A 753 13.65 37.99 -36.27
N ILE A 754 12.94 36.94 -35.90
CA ILE A 754 11.81 36.96 -34.95
C ILE A 754 12.31 36.78 -33.51
N TRP A 755 13.40 36.01 -33.35
CA TRP A 755 14.05 35.80 -32.07
C TRP A 755 15.52 35.46 -32.30
N SER A 756 16.41 35.87 -31.39
CA SER A 756 17.80 35.40 -31.35
C SER A 756 18.30 35.17 -29.92
N SER A 757 19.35 34.35 -29.76
CA SER A 757 20.02 34.11 -28.48
C SER A 757 20.71 35.35 -27.89
N ASN A 758 20.95 36.38 -28.72
CA ASN A 758 21.49 37.68 -28.34
C ASN A 758 22.76 37.63 -27.47
N VAL A 759 23.69 36.73 -27.82
CA VAL A 759 25.01 36.66 -27.19
C VAL A 759 25.92 37.69 -27.85
N SER A 760 26.59 38.51 -27.04
CA SER A 760 27.55 39.51 -27.49
C SER A 760 28.97 38.93 -27.56
N ASN A 761 29.77 39.37 -28.55
CA ASN A 761 31.17 38.95 -28.75
C ASN A 761 31.37 37.46 -29.10
N ILE A 762 30.58 36.93 -30.03
CA ILE A 762 30.69 35.54 -30.50
C ILE A 762 31.78 35.40 -31.58
N ALA A 763 32.60 34.34 -31.51
CA ALA A 763 33.44 33.92 -32.63
C ALA A 763 32.56 33.36 -33.76
N THR A 764 32.85 33.67 -35.02
CA THR A 764 32.01 33.30 -36.19
C THR A 764 31.81 31.79 -36.42
N ASN A 765 32.40 30.93 -35.60
CA ASN A 765 32.39 29.49 -35.74
C ASN A 765 31.67 28.85 -34.54
N THR A 766 30.34 28.90 -34.57
CA THR A 766 29.48 28.30 -33.54
C THR A 766 28.75 27.06 -34.05
N SER A 767 28.51 26.13 -33.14
CA SER A 767 27.65 24.97 -33.37
C SER A 767 26.62 24.88 -32.26
N SER A 768 25.46 24.31 -32.55
CA SER A 768 24.44 24.04 -31.55
C SER A 768 24.27 22.55 -31.36
N GLN A 769 24.21 22.08 -30.12
CA GLN A 769 24.04 20.66 -29.80
C GLN A 769 22.77 20.45 -28.97
N PHE A 770 22.02 19.41 -29.31
CA PHE A 770 20.81 18.98 -28.61
C PHE A 770 21.09 17.69 -27.83
N SER A 771 20.75 17.67 -26.54
CA SER A 771 21.04 16.53 -25.67
C SER A 771 19.86 15.57 -25.51
N ASP A 772 20.16 14.35 -25.08
CA ASP A 772 19.19 13.32 -24.67
C ASP A 772 18.32 13.72 -23.46
N PHE A 773 18.66 14.84 -22.84
CA PHE A 773 17.91 15.40 -21.73
C PHE A 773 17.13 16.66 -22.11
N GLY A 774 17.02 16.96 -23.41
CA GLY A 774 16.25 18.09 -23.93
C GLY A 774 16.92 19.46 -23.73
N ASN A 775 18.23 19.52 -23.46
CA ASN A 775 18.98 20.78 -23.40
C ASN A 775 19.54 21.14 -24.79
N LEU A 776 19.30 22.36 -25.25
CA LEU A 776 19.91 22.92 -26.45
C LEU A 776 21.00 23.91 -26.03
N VAL A 777 22.22 23.68 -26.53
CA VAL A 777 23.42 24.45 -26.20
C VAL A 777 23.97 25.08 -27.48
N LEU A 778 24.49 26.29 -27.39
CA LEU A 778 25.31 26.96 -28.40
C LEU A 778 26.76 26.99 -27.92
N LEU A 779 27.66 26.45 -28.72
CA LEU A 779 29.07 26.23 -28.42
C LEU A 779 29.93 27.03 -29.38
N ASP A 780 31.06 27.53 -28.88
CA ASP A 780 32.18 27.94 -29.71
C ASP A 780 32.96 26.69 -30.15
N ILE A 781 33.06 26.46 -31.45
CA ILE A 781 33.73 25.26 -32.00
C ILE A 781 35.23 25.27 -31.70
N THR A 782 35.84 26.45 -31.61
CA THR A 782 37.31 26.57 -31.44
C THR A 782 37.75 26.33 -30.01
N THR A 783 36.96 26.79 -29.04
CA THR A 783 37.29 26.67 -27.61
C THR A 783 36.51 25.57 -26.90
N GLY A 784 35.42 25.08 -27.49
CA GLY A 784 34.47 24.18 -26.85
C GLY A 784 33.62 24.86 -25.76
N ASN A 785 33.72 26.18 -25.63
CA ASN A 785 33.03 26.92 -24.57
C ASN A 785 31.53 27.06 -24.86
N ILE A 786 30.72 26.93 -23.81
CA ILE A 786 29.28 27.17 -23.87
C ILE A 786 29.02 28.67 -23.91
N LEU A 787 28.47 29.15 -25.02
CA LEU A 787 28.11 30.55 -25.24
C LEU A 787 26.68 30.83 -24.77
N TRP A 788 25.77 29.88 -24.97
CA TRP A 788 24.37 29.99 -24.59
C TRP A 788 23.75 28.61 -24.39
N GLN A 789 22.74 28.52 -23.53
CA GLN A 789 21.97 27.29 -23.35
C GLN A 789 20.55 27.58 -22.87
N ILE A 790 19.60 26.70 -23.24
CA ILE A 790 18.19 26.84 -22.87
C ILE A 790 18.03 26.88 -21.36
N ILE A 791 18.72 26.01 -20.62
CA ILE A 791 18.56 25.86 -19.17
C ILE A 791 18.82 27.12 -18.34
N GLN A 792 19.44 28.15 -18.92
CA GLN A 792 19.71 29.44 -18.27
C GLN A 792 18.68 30.52 -18.64
N GLN A 793 17.67 30.21 -19.44
CA GLN A 793 16.72 31.19 -19.97
C GLN A 793 15.44 31.33 -19.12
N PRO A 794 14.93 32.56 -18.95
CA PRO A 794 13.74 32.85 -18.15
C PRO A 794 12.42 32.35 -18.78
N SER A 795 12.47 31.83 -20.02
CA SER A 795 11.30 31.29 -20.72
C SER A 795 10.96 29.86 -20.30
N ILE A 796 11.79 29.19 -19.49
CA ILE A 796 11.50 27.84 -18.99
C ILE A 796 10.36 27.86 -17.97
N ASN A 797 9.39 26.95 -18.15
CA ASN A 797 8.26 26.75 -17.25
C ASN A 797 8.29 25.39 -16.53
N LYS A 798 9.07 24.43 -17.02
CA LYS A 798 9.16 23.06 -16.49
C LYS A 798 10.61 22.66 -16.27
N LEU A 799 10.85 21.95 -15.17
CA LEU A 799 12.17 21.56 -14.69
C LEU A 799 12.23 20.03 -14.69
N LEU A 800 13.04 19.41 -15.56
CA LEU A 800 13.12 17.95 -15.70
C LEU A 800 14.54 17.39 -15.83
N GLN A 801 15.60 18.22 -15.77
CA GLN A 801 16.97 17.75 -15.97
C GLN A 801 17.83 17.80 -14.67
N PRO A 802 18.53 16.72 -14.33
CA PRO A 802 19.71 16.75 -13.46
C PRO A 802 20.79 17.70 -14.02
N SER A 803 21.14 18.77 -13.32
CA SER A 803 22.10 19.88 -13.59
C SER A 803 21.50 21.26 -13.93
N MET A 804 20.18 21.40 -14.10
CA MET A 804 19.52 22.71 -14.18
C MET A 804 19.72 23.51 -12.88
N LYS A 805 20.02 24.82 -12.99
CA LYS A 805 20.34 25.68 -11.84
C LYS A 805 19.37 26.84 -11.68
N LEU A 806 18.80 26.99 -10.48
CA LEU A 806 18.16 28.24 -10.05
C LEU A 806 19.21 29.07 -9.30
N SER A 807 19.54 30.25 -9.80
CA SER A 807 20.65 31.06 -9.28
C SER A 807 20.25 32.50 -8.96
N ILE A 808 21.00 33.11 -8.04
CA ILE A 808 20.93 34.53 -7.71
C ILE A 808 22.34 35.12 -7.60
N ASN A 809 22.56 36.26 -8.25
CA ASN A 809 23.81 37.00 -8.18
C ASN A 809 23.77 37.98 -7.00
N LYS A 810 24.66 37.79 -6.02
CA LYS A 810 24.70 38.56 -4.76
C LYS A 810 25.01 40.04 -4.96
N ARG A 811 25.79 40.39 -5.99
CA ARG A 811 26.24 41.77 -6.24
C ARG A 811 25.18 42.60 -6.95
N THR A 812 24.41 41.99 -7.84
CA THR A 812 23.44 42.68 -8.69
C THR A 812 21.97 42.42 -8.31
N GLY A 813 21.71 41.41 -7.48
CA GLY A 813 20.35 40.99 -7.09
C GLY A 813 19.57 40.30 -8.21
N LYS A 814 20.17 40.07 -9.39
CA LYS A 814 19.52 39.38 -10.51
C LYS A 814 19.43 37.87 -10.24
N SER A 815 18.26 37.27 -10.48
CA SER A 815 18.02 35.84 -10.32
C SER A 815 17.44 35.19 -11.56
N VAL A 816 17.79 33.91 -11.79
CA VAL A 816 17.13 33.04 -12.78
C VAL A 816 15.78 32.63 -12.19
N LYS A 817 14.70 32.92 -12.94
CA LYS A 817 13.32 32.68 -12.50
C LYS A 817 12.61 31.74 -13.46
N LEU A 818 11.83 30.81 -12.91
CA LEU A 818 10.80 30.10 -13.66
C LEU A 818 9.55 30.97 -13.71
N LYS A 819 8.85 30.99 -14.85
CA LYS A 819 7.59 31.73 -14.99
C LYS A 819 6.45 30.80 -15.38
N SER A 820 5.30 31.00 -14.73
CA SER A 820 4.07 30.24 -14.98
C SER A 820 3.42 30.60 -16.32
N TRP A 821 2.53 29.72 -16.79
CA TRP A 821 1.68 29.93 -17.97
C TRP A 821 0.24 30.19 -17.55
N LYS A 822 -0.51 31.00 -18.31
CA LYS A 822 -1.90 31.40 -17.95
C LYS A 822 -2.86 30.22 -17.95
N SER A 823 -2.65 29.28 -18.86
CA SER A 823 -3.32 27.99 -18.83
C SER A 823 -2.52 26.94 -19.61
N PRO A 824 -2.90 25.65 -19.51
CA PRO A 824 -2.33 24.61 -20.37
C PRO A 824 -2.50 24.87 -21.88
N PHE A 825 -3.49 25.70 -22.25
CA PHE A 825 -3.86 26.03 -23.62
C PHE A 825 -3.31 27.41 -24.06
N ASP A 826 -3.34 28.40 -23.18
CA ASP A 826 -2.71 29.71 -23.32
C ASP A 826 -1.38 29.73 -22.57
N ARG A 827 -0.32 29.43 -23.33
CA ARG A 827 1.05 29.29 -22.83
C ARG A 827 1.81 30.63 -22.76
N SER A 828 1.08 31.75 -22.74
CA SER A 828 1.64 33.07 -22.40
C SER A 828 1.97 33.15 -20.92
N THR A 829 2.93 34.02 -20.57
CA THR A 829 3.38 34.19 -19.18
C THR A 829 2.24 34.66 -18.28
N ASP A 830 2.08 33.99 -17.15
CA ASP A 830 1.15 34.36 -16.09
C ASP A 830 1.86 35.01 -14.90
N ASN A 831 1.08 35.44 -13.93
CA ASN A 831 1.53 36.26 -12.82
C ASN A 831 2.45 35.53 -11.85
N PHE A 832 2.45 34.19 -11.83
CA PHE A 832 3.30 33.45 -10.91
C PHE A 832 4.73 33.25 -11.42
N SER A 833 5.72 33.41 -10.55
CA SER A 833 7.12 33.08 -10.84
C SER A 833 7.79 32.37 -9.67
N CYS A 834 8.81 31.54 -9.93
CA CYS A 834 9.59 30.84 -8.91
C CYS A 834 11.06 31.26 -9.01
N SER A 835 11.68 31.64 -7.89
CA SER A 835 13.08 32.08 -7.88
C SER A 835 13.77 31.85 -6.54
N THR A 836 15.09 31.71 -6.58
CA THR A 836 15.95 31.67 -5.39
C THR A 836 16.08 33.05 -4.74
N VAL A 837 16.11 33.09 -3.41
CA VAL A 837 16.31 34.28 -2.57
C VAL A 837 17.24 33.92 -1.42
N GLU A 838 18.21 34.78 -1.13
CA GLU A 838 19.08 34.65 0.05
C GLU A 838 18.62 35.65 1.14
N ARG A 839 18.37 35.16 2.36
CA ARG A 839 18.08 36.00 3.54
C ARG A 839 19.00 35.60 4.67
N LEU A 840 19.70 36.56 5.29
CA LEU A 840 20.60 36.31 6.43
C LEU A 840 21.63 35.19 6.18
N ARG A 841 22.16 35.09 4.94
CA ARG A 841 23.07 34.02 4.47
C ARG A 841 22.46 32.62 4.39
N ILE A 842 21.13 32.53 4.38
CA ILE A 842 20.38 31.28 4.23
C ILE A 842 19.63 31.33 2.89
N ILE A 843 19.77 30.25 2.12
CA ILE A 843 19.18 30.11 0.78
C ILE A 843 17.75 29.60 0.93
N GLU A 844 16.81 30.22 0.24
CA GLU A 844 15.41 29.83 0.15
C GLU A 844 14.93 29.96 -1.32
N VAL A 845 13.87 29.25 -1.67
CA VAL A 845 13.16 29.39 -2.96
C VAL A 845 11.75 29.89 -2.68
N PHE A 846 11.30 30.87 -3.47
CA PHE A 846 10.01 31.52 -3.33
C PHE A 846 9.20 31.38 -4.61
N ILE A 847 7.89 31.18 -4.44
CA ILE A 847 6.90 31.40 -5.48
C ILE A 847 6.24 32.75 -5.21
N TRP A 848 6.24 33.58 -6.23
CA TRP A 848 5.70 34.93 -6.25
C TRP A 848 4.41 34.94 -7.06
N ASN A 849 3.43 35.73 -6.64
CA ASN A 849 2.35 36.21 -7.49
C ASN A 849 2.65 37.68 -7.79
N GLU A 850 3.13 37.97 -9.00
CA GLU A 850 3.72 39.24 -9.40
C GLU A 850 4.87 39.67 -8.46
N THR A 851 4.60 40.58 -7.51
CA THR A 851 5.55 41.09 -6.51
C THR A 851 5.30 40.53 -5.11
N HIS A 852 4.16 39.89 -4.87
CA HIS A 852 3.79 39.36 -3.56
C HIS A 852 4.28 37.93 -3.38
N ILE A 853 4.79 37.62 -2.20
CA ILE A 853 5.17 36.24 -1.85
C ILE A 853 3.90 35.42 -1.72
N TYR A 854 3.74 34.45 -2.60
CA TYR A 854 2.62 33.52 -2.56
C TYR A 854 2.95 32.30 -1.72
N TRP A 855 4.18 31.79 -1.85
CA TRP A 855 4.63 30.60 -1.14
C TRP A 855 6.15 30.56 -1.00
N ARG A 856 6.68 29.80 -0.04
CA ARG A 856 8.12 29.60 0.18
C ARG A 856 8.48 28.18 0.59
N ILE A 857 9.67 27.76 0.18
CA ILE A 857 10.22 26.41 0.36
C ILE A 857 10.85 26.17 1.74
N GLY A 858 11.12 27.23 2.51
CA GLY A 858 11.86 27.19 3.78
C GLY A 858 13.39 27.14 3.62
N PRO A 859 14.16 27.34 4.71
CA PRO A 859 15.62 27.50 4.67
C PRO A 859 16.38 26.23 4.29
N TRP A 860 17.42 26.39 3.47
CA TRP A 860 18.40 25.35 3.12
C TRP A 860 19.35 25.07 4.28
N ASN A 861 19.43 23.81 4.73
CA ASN A 861 20.28 23.42 5.85
C ASN A 861 21.59 22.73 5.46
N GLY A 862 21.93 22.67 4.17
CA GLY A 862 23.12 21.98 3.66
C GLY A 862 22.86 20.58 3.08
N GLY A 863 21.66 20.01 3.30
CA GLY A 863 21.23 18.77 2.67
C GLY A 863 19.80 18.80 2.14
N VAL A 864 18.90 19.56 2.78
CA VAL A 864 17.49 19.67 2.37
C VAL A 864 16.93 21.09 2.58
N PHE A 865 15.85 21.45 1.87
CA PHE A 865 15.03 22.63 2.18
C PHE A 865 14.02 22.26 3.25
N THR A 866 14.14 22.87 4.42
CA THR A 866 13.39 22.48 5.63
C THR A 866 11.89 22.74 5.58
N GLY A 867 11.39 23.55 4.62
CA GLY A 867 9.96 23.77 4.43
C GLY A 867 9.31 22.84 3.38
N ILE A 868 10.09 21.93 2.77
CA ILE A 868 9.56 20.81 1.96
C ILE A 868 9.74 19.52 2.75
N GLN A 869 8.62 18.98 3.20
CA GLN A 869 8.53 17.80 4.05
C GLN A 869 9.02 16.49 3.38
N THR A 870 9.15 16.51 2.06
CA THR A 870 9.50 15.35 1.21
C THR A 870 10.97 15.30 0.81
N MET A 871 11.71 16.39 1.04
CA MET A 871 13.16 16.40 0.81
C MET A 871 13.84 15.72 1.99
N THR A 872 14.24 14.47 1.81
CA THR A 872 15.18 13.76 2.69
C THR A 872 16.50 13.58 1.94
N ALA A 873 17.62 13.48 2.66
CA ALA A 873 18.96 13.32 2.05
C ALA A 873 19.13 12.04 1.20
N ALA A 874 18.08 11.20 1.11
CA ALA A 874 18.08 9.89 0.48
C ALA A 874 17.17 9.77 -0.77
N TYR A 875 16.54 10.85 -1.27
CA TYR A 875 15.76 10.80 -2.52
C TYR A 875 16.56 11.11 -3.79
N PHE A 876 16.20 10.41 -4.87
CA PHE A 876 16.69 10.43 -6.25
C PHE A 876 16.67 11.80 -6.99
N PHE A 877 16.54 12.92 -6.28
CA PHE A 877 16.88 14.26 -6.78
C PHE A 877 17.49 15.06 -5.61
N SER A 878 18.81 15.04 -5.47
CA SER A 878 19.48 15.86 -4.44
C SER A 878 19.65 17.30 -4.93
N PHE A 879 19.27 18.26 -4.09
CA PHE A 879 19.58 19.66 -4.37
C PHE A 879 20.96 19.97 -3.80
N GLN A 880 21.84 20.65 -4.54
CA GLN A 880 23.12 21.10 -3.98
C GLN A 880 23.17 22.62 -4.04
N GLY A 881 23.49 23.29 -2.93
CA GLY A 881 23.81 24.72 -2.93
C GLY A 881 25.32 24.90 -3.06
N ARG A 882 25.81 25.59 -4.10
CA ARG A 882 27.23 25.96 -4.21
C ARG A 882 27.38 27.46 -4.46
N ASP A 883 28.25 28.09 -3.69
CA ASP A 883 28.80 29.41 -3.99
C ASP A 883 29.95 29.21 -4.98
N ASP A 884 29.90 29.85 -6.14
CA ASP A 884 30.93 29.71 -7.18
C ASP A 884 32.17 30.58 -6.93
N GLY A 885 32.20 31.36 -5.83
CA GLY A 885 33.32 32.25 -5.51
C GLY A 885 33.33 33.54 -6.32
N GLU A 886 32.48 33.65 -7.36
CA GLU A 886 32.28 34.86 -8.17
C GLU A 886 31.08 35.69 -7.71
N GLY A 887 30.39 35.21 -6.67
CA GLY A 887 29.26 35.88 -6.05
C GLY A 887 27.90 35.42 -6.58
N ASN A 888 27.81 34.28 -7.29
CA ASN A 888 26.53 33.64 -7.57
C ASN A 888 26.31 32.45 -6.64
N ILE A 889 25.09 32.34 -6.12
CA ILE A 889 24.62 31.13 -5.46
C ILE A 889 23.86 30.30 -6.47
N ASN A 890 24.28 29.05 -6.64
CA ASN A 890 23.63 28.09 -7.54
C ASN A 890 22.99 26.96 -6.74
N ILE A 891 21.70 26.69 -7.00
CA ILE A 891 21.03 25.47 -6.56
C ILE A 891 20.98 24.49 -7.72
N TYR A 892 21.63 23.34 -7.59
CA TYR A 892 21.63 22.24 -8.56
C TYR A 892 20.47 21.28 -8.24
N ILE A 893 19.92 20.63 -9.26
CA ILE A 893 19.14 19.39 -9.12
C ILE A 893 20.00 18.25 -9.60
N ILE A 894 20.20 17.22 -8.80
CA ILE A 894 21.05 16.07 -9.12
C ILE A 894 20.15 14.85 -9.03
N GLY A 895 19.67 14.36 -10.17
CA GLY A 895 18.92 13.11 -10.29
C GLY A 895 19.80 11.92 -10.62
#